data_AF-A0A428SN97-F1
#
_entry.id   AF-A0A428SN97-F1
#
_cell.length_a   1.000
_cell.length_b   1.000
_cell.length_c   1.000
_cell.angle_alpha   90.00
_cell.angle_beta   90.00
_cell.angle_gamma   90.00
#
_symmetry.space_group_name_H-M   'P 1'
#
loop_
_entity.id
_entity.type
_entity.pdbx_description
1 polymer ?
#
loop_
_entity_poly.entity_id
_entity_poly.type
_entity_poly.pdbx_seq_one_letter_code
_entity_poly.pdbx_strand_id
1 'polypeptide(L)'
;MKTWTKTLISPCPPVEDDVLEEDPRIYTPPPRIAARFYRPSQARRRDSAASSRRNSISSAHSRCSSIQPSVHRGGEQSKYIAQHLRRASFLEDRRARLADRAAHAEKVRLRAALAKATQRDTTLSEERAIAAQQARERNLAEIVANCAEEVKKAKQVAEFMKEKREQDIARMKAQIEERMAEAERRREELRTKNASRRSRGQSVMTRKPIESVPEAVEEEACKLTDEDAAARIQWWWRGCLRKRMIREFNDLGLTVDGIRDTHFDTVVELLAQDRVLIITARLLRLCGLQEGDPGSVEEMAAVRTFLSAFLILGHPNQVLNTKNDNGEEEVVDVLTAHRLPSGDLANPQLQDLVGKARDLLISFENILSCLTSANAYTTPPTLKNTLSEAYATFYNAFIAWKSRDSDALIEVMLMQFVELDAIYHTVKDTTDDAATALYKKSIQDNQLMLIVRIKKLAGQERGKKLIFDAVGEARRSRAKKKKTGDTKPRVADNAAGEAHETANSLVSSESQTLTPPATPASKAQAKASAPKTGLNGLLPNNRVVVHELAINKEYQLSPDEYREQQAERAQPLYMQMRAVMDDSDNAANFKFFAIVASNIKDKLQRLLKPGNSMYNLIGEILDPDMAERQFALGNFSYERFFTAMASLLPKLCAPFRDEEVKDLIQNKLADGNIIDRVEALNGFIDLMLCDYINYLMKIAAPQLIESAAPYEAKRFAEDVEKGQLGLAAAEQLESSSIEGHG
;
A
#
# COMPACT_ATOMS: atom_id res chain seq x y z
N MET A 1 37.44 6.51 -8.80
CA MET A 1 36.20 6.83 -8.03
C MET A 1 36.10 8.32 -7.64
N LYS A 2 36.59 9.26 -8.47
CA LYS A 2 36.53 10.72 -8.20
C LYS A 2 36.20 11.60 -9.43
N THR A 3 35.71 11.02 -10.53
CA THR A 3 35.54 11.76 -11.80
C THR A 3 34.11 11.82 -12.35
N TRP A 4 33.12 11.26 -11.64
CA TRP A 4 31.71 11.32 -12.06
C TRP A 4 30.81 12.22 -11.20
N THR A 5 31.33 12.75 -10.09
CA THR A 5 30.63 13.75 -9.26
C THR A 5 30.80 15.19 -9.77
N LYS A 6 31.52 15.39 -10.88
CA LYS A 6 31.94 16.73 -11.34
C LYS A 6 31.12 17.33 -12.49
N THR A 7 30.14 16.60 -13.04
CA THR A 7 29.32 17.07 -14.17
C THR A 7 27.91 17.53 -13.79
N LEU A 8 27.56 17.49 -12.49
CA LEU A 8 26.29 18.01 -11.97
C LEU A 8 26.45 19.28 -11.14
N ILE A 9 27.68 19.80 -10.97
CA ILE A 9 27.95 20.99 -10.18
C ILE A 9 29.01 21.83 -10.91
N SER A 10 28.57 22.83 -11.67
CA SER A 10 29.38 24.02 -11.94
C SER A 10 28.54 25.26 -11.59
N PRO A 11 29.04 26.14 -10.70
CA PRO A 11 28.37 27.38 -10.34
C PRO A 11 28.69 28.51 -11.34
N CYS A 12 27.71 29.37 -11.60
CA CYS A 12 27.92 30.69 -12.25
C CYS A 12 28.43 31.71 -11.20
N PRO A 13 29.14 32.77 -11.64
CA PRO A 13 30.08 33.54 -10.81
C PRO A 13 29.40 34.62 -9.95
N PRO A 14 30.07 35.12 -8.89
CA PRO A 14 29.57 36.23 -8.09
C PRO A 14 29.96 37.58 -8.70
N VAL A 15 29.06 38.55 -8.58
CA VAL A 15 29.38 39.98 -8.65
C VAL A 15 29.41 40.48 -7.20
N GLU A 16 30.49 41.18 -6.87
CA GLU A 16 30.81 41.77 -5.56
C GLU A 16 30.04 43.08 -5.29
N ASP A 17 30.30 43.63 -4.08
CA ASP A 17 29.86 44.88 -3.42
C ASP A 17 28.57 44.74 -2.59
N ASP A 18 28.50 45.01 -1.27
CA ASP A 18 29.28 45.86 -0.34
C ASP A 18 29.09 45.29 1.11
N VAL A 19 30.15 45.05 1.92
CA VAL A 19 30.78 45.95 2.93
C VAL A 19 30.07 46.01 4.31
N LEU A 20 30.76 45.35 5.28
CA LEU A 20 31.02 45.66 6.70
C LEU A 20 29.88 45.73 7.75
N GLU A 21 29.96 44.84 8.75
CA GLU A 21 30.38 45.17 10.14
C GLU A 21 30.48 43.88 10.99
N GLU A 22 31.70 43.50 11.38
CA GLU A 22 31.96 42.43 12.36
C GLU A 22 32.00 43.01 13.78
N ASP A 23 31.15 42.47 14.65
CA ASP A 23 31.12 42.78 16.08
C ASP A 23 31.28 41.44 16.84
N PRO A 24 32.31 41.22 17.68
CA PRO A 24 32.62 39.91 18.22
C PRO A 24 31.66 39.53 19.36
N ARG A 25 30.49 38.97 19.01
CA ARG A 25 29.56 38.41 20.00
C ARG A 25 30.08 37.07 20.52
N ILE A 26 30.53 37.08 21.77
CA ILE A 26 30.84 35.88 22.55
C ILE A 26 29.52 35.14 22.82
N TYR A 27 29.33 33.99 22.16
CA TYR A 27 28.19 33.09 22.43
C TYR A 27 28.46 32.25 23.68
N THR A 28 27.85 32.62 24.82
CA THR A 28 27.77 31.72 25.98
C THR A 28 26.72 30.63 25.75
N PRO A 29 27.07 29.34 25.86
CA PRO A 29 26.14 28.25 25.60
C PRO A 29 25.10 28.09 26.73
N PRO A 30 23.94 27.47 26.44
CA PRO A 30 22.84 27.27 27.38
C PRO A 30 23.25 26.58 28.70
N PRO A 31 22.58 26.89 29.83
CA PRO A 31 23.03 26.52 31.20
C PRO A 31 23.30 25.02 31.43
N ARG A 32 22.61 24.14 30.69
CA ARG A 32 22.81 22.68 30.78
C ARG A 32 24.13 22.19 30.21
N ILE A 33 24.74 22.94 29.28
CA ILE A 33 26.02 22.60 28.64
C ILE A 33 27.18 23.14 29.49
N ALA A 34 27.05 24.34 30.05
CA ALA A 34 28.05 24.93 30.96
C ALA A 34 28.29 24.10 32.23
N ALA A 35 27.25 23.43 32.75
CA ALA A 35 27.33 22.60 33.95
C ALA A 35 28.18 21.32 33.81
N ARG A 36 28.52 20.91 32.56
CA ARG A 36 29.37 19.74 32.32
C ARG A 36 30.87 20.05 32.31
N PHE A 37 31.25 21.30 32.08
CA PHE A 37 32.66 21.73 31.99
C PHE A 37 33.20 22.31 33.29
N TYR A 38 32.34 22.74 34.22
CA TYR A 38 32.74 23.18 35.55
C TYR A 38 32.46 22.09 36.59
N ARG A 39 33.45 21.22 36.82
CA ARG A 39 33.47 20.32 37.98
C ARG A 39 34.49 20.83 39.00
N PRO A 40 34.08 21.35 40.16
CA PRO A 40 35.02 21.74 41.21
C PRO A 40 35.74 20.52 41.78
N SER A 41 37.05 20.45 41.55
CA SER A 41 37.95 19.46 42.15
C SER A 41 38.31 19.83 43.59
N GLN A 42 37.34 19.85 44.50
CA GLN A 42 37.62 19.95 45.94
C GLN A 42 36.65 19.09 46.75
N ALA A 43 37.04 17.84 46.98
CA ALA A 43 36.57 17.04 48.10
C ALA A 43 37.78 16.35 48.72
N ARG A 44 38.64 17.13 49.39
CA ARG A 44 39.64 16.59 50.31
C ARG A 44 38.88 15.96 51.47
N ARG A 45 39.08 14.65 51.63
CA ARG A 45 38.68 13.92 52.84
C ARG A 45 39.39 14.51 54.05
N ARG A 46 38.61 14.60 55.13
CA ARG A 46 38.97 14.95 56.49
C ARG A 46 39.97 13.92 57.04
N ASP A 47 41.20 14.35 57.31
CA ASP A 47 42.20 13.53 58.02
C ASP A 47 41.86 13.47 59.51
N SER A 48 41.90 12.26 60.06
CA SER A 48 41.76 12.03 61.51
C SER A 48 43.14 11.74 62.11
N ALA A 49 43.57 12.66 62.97
CA ALA A 49 44.37 12.45 64.17
C ALA A 49 45.63 11.57 64.07
N ALA A 50 46.76 12.23 63.80
CA ALA A 50 48.06 11.81 64.29
C ALA A 50 48.14 12.07 65.80
N SER A 51 47.98 11.00 66.61
CA SER A 51 48.32 11.02 68.03
C SER A 51 49.67 10.33 68.22
N SER A 52 50.59 11.13 68.72
CA SER A 52 51.89 10.80 69.29
C SER A 52 51.88 9.50 70.11
N ARG A 53 52.83 8.61 69.81
CA ARG A 53 53.69 7.99 70.83
C ARG A 53 54.98 7.47 70.19
N ARG A 54 56.08 8.12 70.61
CA ARG A 54 57.46 7.64 70.54
C ARG A 54 57.56 6.24 71.17
N ASN A 55 58.34 5.33 70.57
CA ASN A 55 59.65 4.96 71.11
C ASN A 55 60.34 3.89 70.25
N SER A 56 61.57 4.22 69.89
CA SER A 56 62.64 3.36 69.41
C SER A 56 62.99 2.26 70.42
N ILE A 57 63.42 1.08 69.94
CA ILE A 57 64.65 0.40 70.38
C ILE A 57 65.03 -0.71 69.38
N SER A 58 66.17 -0.50 68.70
CA SER A 58 67.34 -1.37 68.60
C SER A 58 67.21 -2.86 68.20
N SER A 59 67.85 -3.17 67.06
CA SER A 59 68.91 -4.18 66.84
C SER A 59 68.98 -5.44 67.72
N ALA A 60 69.07 -6.62 67.11
CA ALA A 60 70.34 -7.36 66.96
C ALA A 60 70.11 -8.83 66.58
N HIS A 61 71.04 -9.33 65.76
CA HIS A 61 71.30 -10.72 65.37
C HIS A 61 71.20 -11.72 66.54
N SER A 62 70.85 -12.98 66.33
CA SER A 62 71.69 -14.02 65.72
C SER A 62 71.13 -15.36 66.24
N ARG A 63 71.11 -16.45 65.45
CA ARG A 63 71.33 -17.84 65.92
C ARG A 63 71.60 -18.80 64.76
N CYS A 64 72.88 -19.06 64.53
CA CYS A 64 73.51 -20.36 64.25
C CYS A 64 74.88 -20.23 64.93
N SER A 65 75.45 -21.16 65.68
CA SER A 65 75.42 -22.63 65.78
C SER A 65 75.96 -22.95 67.20
N SER A 66 75.81 -24.09 67.87
CA SER A 66 76.24 -25.45 67.51
C SER A 66 76.18 -26.32 68.80
N ILE A 67 76.28 -27.64 68.63
CA ILE A 67 76.88 -28.62 69.58
C ILE A 67 76.02 -29.11 70.76
N GLN A 68 75.58 -30.38 70.65
CA GLN A 68 75.42 -31.36 71.75
C GLN A 68 76.82 -31.80 72.25
N PRO A 69 77.04 -32.44 73.44
CA PRO A 69 76.09 -33.26 74.22
C PRO A 69 76.20 -33.19 75.77
N SER A 70 75.31 -33.97 76.41
CA SER A 70 75.49 -34.73 77.68
C SER A 70 74.82 -34.25 78.98
N VAL A 71 73.71 -34.94 79.29
CA VAL A 71 73.31 -35.54 80.59
C VAL A 71 73.15 -34.64 81.82
N HIS A 72 71.89 -34.38 82.21
CA HIS A 72 71.37 -34.62 83.57
C HIS A 72 69.83 -34.63 83.59
N ARG A 73 69.26 -35.74 84.09
CA ARG A 73 67.82 -35.99 84.25
C ARG A 73 67.22 -35.09 85.33
N GLY A 74 66.06 -34.51 85.05
CA GLY A 74 65.17 -33.91 86.06
C GLY A 74 64.63 -32.53 85.67
N GLY A 75 63.62 -32.47 84.80
CA GLY A 75 62.94 -31.20 84.48
C GLY A 75 62.19 -31.11 83.15
N GLU A 76 62.05 -32.21 82.41
CA GLU A 76 61.53 -32.19 81.03
C GLU A 76 60.00 -32.01 80.94
N GLN A 77 59.21 -32.52 81.89
CA GLN A 77 57.74 -32.40 81.86
C GLN A 77 57.25 -30.95 82.01
N SER A 78 57.86 -30.14 82.88
CA SER A 78 57.45 -28.75 83.12
C SER A 78 57.65 -27.86 81.88
N LYS A 79 58.74 -28.07 81.13
CA LYS A 79 59.02 -27.32 79.89
C LYS A 79 58.05 -27.69 78.76
N TYR A 80 57.67 -28.97 78.66
CA TYR A 80 56.68 -29.44 77.68
C TYR A 80 55.29 -28.87 77.96
N ILE A 81 54.86 -28.85 79.23
CA ILE A 81 53.58 -28.25 79.65
C ILE A 81 53.58 -26.74 79.35
N ALA A 82 54.64 -26.02 79.71
CA ALA A 82 54.77 -24.59 79.41
C ALA A 82 54.78 -24.29 77.90
N GLN A 83 55.36 -25.17 77.08
CA GLN A 83 55.33 -25.05 75.62
C GLN A 83 53.92 -25.31 75.06
N HIS A 84 53.19 -26.29 75.60
CA HIS A 84 51.82 -26.58 75.19
C HIS A 84 50.86 -25.44 75.55
N LEU A 85 51.01 -24.84 76.74
CA LEU A 85 50.24 -23.68 77.17
C LEU A 85 50.51 -22.44 76.30
N ARG A 86 51.77 -22.17 75.93
CA ARG A 86 52.10 -21.09 74.97
C ARG A 86 51.54 -21.33 73.57
N ARG A 87 51.54 -22.59 73.11
CA ARG A 87 50.92 -22.96 71.84
C ARG A 87 49.40 -22.78 71.89
N ALA A 88 48.77 -23.19 72.99
CA ALA A 88 47.34 -23.03 73.21
C ALA A 88 46.95 -21.55 73.22
N SER A 89 47.68 -20.70 73.96
CA SER A 89 47.40 -19.26 73.99
C SER A 89 47.58 -18.59 72.63
N PHE A 90 48.56 -19.02 71.83
CA PHE A 90 48.74 -18.50 70.47
C PHE A 90 47.61 -18.92 69.52
N LEU A 91 47.13 -20.16 69.64
CA LEU A 91 45.99 -20.64 68.86
C LEU A 91 44.69 -19.95 69.27
N GLU A 92 44.51 -19.68 70.56
CA GLU A 92 43.37 -18.94 71.10
C GLU A 92 43.35 -17.48 70.63
N ASP A 93 44.50 -16.79 70.70
CA ASP A 93 44.67 -15.43 70.17
C ASP A 93 44.46 -15.37 68.65
N ARG A 94 44.92 -16.39 67.91
CA ARG A 94 44.61 -16.52 66.47
C ARG A 94 43.13 -16.77 66.21
N ARG A 95 42.45 -17.58 67.04
CA ARG A 95 41.02 -17.84 66.94
C ARG A 95 40.20 -16.58 67.20
N ALA A 96 40.58 -15.78 68.21
CA ALA A 96 39.96 -14.49 68.50
C ALA A 96 40.05 -13.52 67.32
N ARG A 97 41.24 -13.36 66.73
CA ARG A 97 41.43 -12.51 65.54
C ARG A 97 40.61 -12.96 64.31
N LEU A 98 40.43 -14.27 64.13
CA LEU A 98 39.58 -14.79 63.06
C LEU A 98 38.10 -14.54 63.34
N ALA A 99 37.67 -14.64 64.59
CA ALA A 99 36.30 -14.29 65.01
C ALA A 99 36.00 -12.81 64.78
N ASP A 100 36.94 -11.91 65.10
CA ASP A 100 36.78 -10.46 64.85
C ASP A 100 36.66 -10.14 63.35
N ARG A 101 37.44 -10.81 62.51
CA ARG A 101 37.33 -10.66 61.05
C ARG A 101 35.98 -11.15 60.53
N ALA A 102 35.47 -12.25 61.06
CA ALA A 102 34.15 -12.77 60.69
C ALA A 102 33.02 -11.82 61.12
N ALA A 103 33.09 -11.28 62.35
CA ALA A 103 32.13 -10.28 62.83
C ALA A 103 32.17 -8.99 61.99
N HIS A 104 33.36 -8.56 61.56
CA HIS A 104 33.49 -7.42 60.66
C HIS A 104 32.88 -7.69 59.27
N ALA A 105 33.06 -8.89 58.72
CA ALA A 105 32.46 -9.27 57.44
C ALA A 105 30.92 -9.22 57.51
N GLU A 106 30.30 -9.73 58.57
CA GLU A 106 28.84 -9.62 58.78
C GLU A 106 28.38 -8.18 58.92
N LYS A 107 29.13 -7.35 59.66
CA LYS A 107 28.81 -5.92 59.80
C LYS A 107 28.83 -5.19 58.45
N VAL A 108 29.80 -5.49 57.59
CA VAL A 108 29.88 -4.94 56.23
C VAL A 108 28.72 -5.44 55.37
N ARG A 109 28.38 -6.73 55.45
CA ARG A 109 27.25 -7.33 54.75
C ARG A 109 25.93 -6.66 55.13
N LEU A 110 25.68 -6.48 56.42
CA LEU A 110 24.48 -5.80 56.93
C LEU A 110 24.42 -4.33 56.51
N ARG A 111 25.54 -3.61 56.57
CA ARG A 111 25.61 -2.22 56.10
C ARG A 111 25.34 -2.11 54.59
N ALA A 112 25.88 -3.02 53.78
CA ALA A 112 25.63 -3.08 52.34
C ALA A 112 24.17 -3.43 52.02
N ALA A 113 23.57 -4.36 52.78
CA ALA A 113 22.16 -4.70 52.64
C ALA A 113 21.24 -3.52 52.96
N LEU A 114 21.51 -2.78 54.05
CA LEU A 114 20.76 -1.57 54.41
C LEU A 114 20.92 -0.46 53.36
N ALA A 115 22.13 -0.20 52.87
CA ALA A 115 22.36 0.79 51.82
C ALA A 115 21.68 0.42 50.48
N LYS A 116 21.52 -0.87 50.19
CA LYS A 116 20.81 -1.36 48.99
C LYS A 116 19.28 -1.29 49.16
N ALA A 117 18.78 -1.41 50.39
CA ALA A 117 17.36 -1.29 50.70
C ALA A 117 16.86 0.17 50.64
N THR A 118 17.71 1.14 50.99
CA THR A 118 17.36 2.58 51.00
C THR A 118 17.21 3.24 49.62
N GLN A 119 17.45 2.52 48.50
CA GLN A 119 17.40 3.11 47.15
C GLN A 119 16.17 2.73 46.31
N ARG A 120 15.10 2.22 46.93
CA ARG A 120 13.80 2.05 46.28
C ARG A 120 12.73 2.85 47.01
N ASP A 121 12.78 4.17 46.84
CA ASP A 121 11.68 5.05 47.25
C ASP A 121 10.55 4.91 46.21
N THR A 122 9.61 4.01 46.48
CA THR A 122 8.40 3.78 45.66
C THR A 122 7.52 5.04 45.55
N THR A 123 7.63 5.93 46.54
CA THR A 123 6.90 7.21 46.64
C THR A 123 7.19 8.16 45.48
N LEU A 124 8.46 8.27 45.02
CA LEU A 124 8.83 9.13 43.88
C LEU A 124 8.24 8.64 42.55
N SER A 125 8.01 7.32 42.42
CA SER A 125 7.36 6.75 41.23
C SER A 125 5.85 7.01 41.24
N GLU A 126 5.23 6.93 42.42
CA GLU A 126 3.81 7.19 42.63
C GLU A 126 3.47 8.67 42.41
N GLU A 127 4.29 9.59 42.93
CA GLU A 127 4.13 11.04 42.69
C GLU A 127 4.26 11.39 41.21
N ARG A 128 5.19 10.77 40.47
CA ARG A 128 5.31 10.95 39.02
C ARG A 128 4.12 10.38 38.26
N ALA A 129 3.55 9.27 38.70
CA ALA A 129 2.37 8.67 38.09
C ALA A 129 1.14 9.58 38.26
N ILE A 130 0.95 10.14 39.46
CA ILE A 130 -0.14 11.09 39.76
C ILE A 130 0.03 12.37 38.95
N ALA A 131 1.24 12.93 38.87
CA ALA A 131 1.51 14.12 38.06
C ALA A 131 1.25 13.88 36.56
N ALA A 132 1.59 12.69 36.04
CA ALA A 132 1.30 12.31 34.67
C ALA A 132 -0.21 12.14 34.40
N GLN A 133 -0.95 11.59 35.36
CA GLN A 133 -2.41 11.49 35.27
C GLN A 133 -3.08 12.87 35.23
N GLN A 134 -2.70 13.76 36.14
CA GLN A 134 -3.22 15.13 36.16
C GLN A 134 -2.90 15.90 34.88
N ALA A 135 -1.73 15.69 34.27
CA ALA A 135 -1.40 16.30 32.98
C ALA A 135 -2.29 15.78 31.85
N ARG A 136 -2.59 14.47 31.82
CA ARG A 136 -3.52 13.89 30.83
C ARG A 136 -4.93 14.44 31.00
N GLU A 137 -5.43 14.53 32.22
CA GLU A 137 -6.77 15.06 32.52
C GLU A 137 -6.89 16.53 32.10
N ARG A 138 -5.86 17.35 32.33
CA ARG A 138 -5.83 18.75 31.86
C ARG A 138 -5.88 18.85 30.33
N ASN A 139 -5.06 18.07 29.63
CA ASN A 139 -5.06 18.08 28.16
C ASN A 139 -6.41 17.59 27.58
N LEU A 140 -7.02 16.57 28.19
CA LEU A 140 -8.35 16.11 27.79
C LEU A 140 -9.41 17.18 28.04
N ALA A 141 -9.36 17.90 29.16
CA ALA A 141 -10.28 18.99 29.45
C ALA A 141 -10.12 20.16 28.45
N GLU A 142 -8.90 20.49 28.04
CA GLU A 142 -8.63 21.50 27.01
C GLU A 142 -9.18 21.10 25.64
N ILE A 143 -9.00 19.84 25.24
CA ILE A 143 -9.58 19.30 24.00
C ILE A 143 -11.11 19.37 24.05
N VAL A 144 -11.72 18.94 25.16
CA VAL A 144 -13.18 19.00 25.33
C VAL A 144 -13.70 20.44 25.28
N ALA A 145 -12.99 21.39 25.88
CA ALA A 145 -13.33 22.81 25.83
C ALA A 145 -13.26 23.37 24.39
N ASN A 146 -12.21 23.03 23.65
CA ASN A 146 -12.07 23.44 22.24
C ASN A 146 -13.17 22.83 21.37
N CYS A 147 -13.48 21.54 21.53
CA CYS A 147 -14.60 20.90 20.83
C CYS A 147 -15.95 21.55 21.19
N ALA A 148 -16.16 21.92 22.45
CA ALA A 148 -17.39 22.60 22.86
C ALA A 148 -17.55 23.98 22.19
N GLU A 149 -16.46 24.74 22.05
CA GLU A 149 -16.45 26.02 21.33
C GLU A 149 -16.69 25.84 19.82
N GLU A 150 -16.11 24.82 19.20
CA GLU A 150 -16.38 24.50 17.78
C GLU A 150 -17.84 24.11 17.54
N VAL A 151 -18.42 23.26 18.41
CA VAL A 151 -19.83 22.89 18.33
C VAL A 151 -20.73 24.12 18.53
N LYS A 152 -20.35 25.04 19.42
CA LYS A 152 -21.08 26.30 19.63
C LYS A 152 -21.03 27.19 18.38
N LYS A 153 -19.88 27.30 17.72
CA LYS A 153 -19.75 28.01 16.44
C LYS A 153 -20.58 27.35 15.34
N ALA A 154 -20.55 26.02 15.24
CA ALA A 154 -21.35 25.29 14.26
C ALA A 154 -22.85 25.49 14.47
N LYS A 155 -23.32 25.50 15.73
CA LYS A 155 -24.72 25.83 16.07
C LYS A 155 -25.09 27.25 15.66
N GLN A 156 -24.23 28.24 15.91
CA GLN A 156 -24.46 29.62 15.47
C GLN A 156 -24.56 29.73 13.94
N VAL A 157 -23.70 29.02 13.20
CA VAL A 157 -23.77 28.97 11.73
C VAL A 157 -25.07 28.31 11.27
N ALA A 158 -25.50 27.21 11.92
CA ALA A 158 -26.75 26.54 11.60
C ALA A 158 -27.99 27.43 11.86
N GLU A 159 -27.99 28.19 12.96
CA GLU A 159 -29.04 29.17 13.26
C GLU A 159 -29.05 30.30 12.22
N PHE A 160 -27.89 30.86 11.89
CA PHE A 160 -27.77 31.89 10.84
C PHE A 160 -28.27 31.38 9.47
N MET A 161 -27.91 30.14 9.09
CA MET A 161 -28.40 29.54 7.85
C MET A 161 -29.90 29.25 7.87
N LYS A 162 -30.46 28.92 9.04
CA LYS A 162 -31.90 28.74 9.21
C LYS A 162 -32.62 30.08 9.06
N GLU A 163 -32.14 31.12 9.72
CA GLU A 163 -32.70 32.47 9.61
C GLU A 163 -32.63 32.99 8.17
N LYS A 164 -31.50 32.82 7.49
CA LYS A 164 -31.37 33.21 6.07
C LYS A 164 -32.37 32.48 5.17
N ARG A 165 -32.57 31.17 5.37
CA ARG A 165 -33.58 30.40 4.63
C ARG A 165 -35.00 30.90 4.90
N GLU A 166 -35.32 31.22 6.16
CA GLU A 166 -36.62 31.78 6.52
C GLU A 166 -36.84 33.17 5.88
N GLN A 167 -35.81 34.01 5.83
CA GLN A 167 -35.85 35.30 5.15
C GLN A 167 -36.06 35.15 3.63
N ASP A 168 -35.37 34.22 2.97
CA ASP A 168 -35.54 34.00 1.53
C ASP A 168 -36.92 33.42 1.21
N ILE A 169 -37.45 32.51 2.05
CA ILE A 169 -38.83 32.02 1.92
C ILE A 169 -39.84 33.17 2.10
N ALA A 170 -39.62 34.06 3.07
CA ALA A 170 -40.48 35.21 3.29
C ALA A 170 -40.45 36.18 2.09
N ARG A 171 -39.27 36.44 1.51
CA ARG A 171 -39.13 37.24 0.28
C ARG A 171 -39.86 36.62 -0.90
N MET A 172 -39.75 35.30 -1.11
CA MET A 172 -40.48 34.60 -2.17
C MET A 172 -41.99 34.68 -1.98
N LYS A 173 -42.49 34.53 -0.75
CA LYS A 173 -43.91 34.69 -0.44
C LYS A 173 -44.40 36.12 -0.73
N ALA A 174 -43.62 37.14 -0.34
CA ALA A 174 -43.95 38.53 -0.62
C ALA A 174 -43.98 38.84 -2.13
N GLN A 175 -43.04 38.29 -2.92
CA GLN A 175 -43.05 38.44 -4.38
C GLN A 175 -44.27 37.78 -5.03
N ILE A 176 -44.70 36.62 -4.53
CA ILE A 176 -45.92 35.96 -5.00
C ILE A 176 -47.15 36.80 -4.65
N GLU A 177 -47.24 37.30 -3.42
CA GLU A 177 -48.33 38.16 -2.97
C GLU A 177 -48.42 39.46 -3.78
N GLU A 178 -47.28 40.11 -4.06
CA GLU A 178 -47.22 41.29 -4.91
C GLU A 178 -47.69 41.01 -6.34
N ARG A 179 -47.26 39.90 -6.96
CA ARG A 179 -47.74 39.50 -8.28
C ARG A 179 -49.24 39.20 -8.31
N MET A 180 -49.75 38.58 -7.25
CA MET A 180 -51.19 38.31 -7.11
C MET A 180 -51.98 39.62 -6.97
N ALA A 181 -51.52 40.55 -6.13
CA ALA A 181 -52.13 41.87 -5.96
C ALA A 181 -52.07 42.72 -7.25
N GLU A 182 -50.98 42.65 -8.01
CA GLU A 182 -50.86 43.34 -9.29
C GLU A 182 -51.79 42.73 -10.35
N ALA A 183 -51.94 41.40 -10.38
CA ALA A 183 -52.91 40.73 -11.23
C ALA A 183 -54.36 41.12 -10.86
N GLU A 184 -54.67 41.27 -9.57
CA GLU A 184 -55.97 41.77 -9.11
C GLU A 184 -56.21 43.22 -9.54
N ARG A 185 -55.23 44.13 -9.39
CA ARG A 185 -55.33 45.50 -9.91
C ARG A 185 -55.60 45.53 -11.41
N ARG A 186 -54.88 44.73 -12.20
CA ARG A 186 -55.14 44.61 -13.65
C ARG A 186 -56.57 44.12 -13.95
N ARG A 187 -57.08 43.16 -13.17
CA ARG A 187 -58.47 42.68 -13.30
C ARG A 187 -59.49 43.78 -12.98
N GLU A 188 -59.25 44.58 -11.94
CA GLU A 188 -60.11 45.70 -11.56
C GLU A 188 -60.05 46.84 -12.58
N GLU A 189 -58.88 47.15 -13.13
CA GLU A 189 -58.73 48.11 -14.23
C GLU A 189 -59.48 47.68 -15.49
N LEU A 190 -59.43 46.40 -15.86
CA LEU A 190 -60.20 45.87 -16.99
C LEU A 190 -61.70 45.90 -16.72
N ARG A 191 -62.13 45.62 -15.47
CA ARG A 191 -63.54 45.73 -15.08
C ARG A 191 -64.04 47.18 -15.15
N THR A 192 -63.27 48.14 -14.67
CA THR A 192 -63.63 49.57 -14.69
C THR A 192 -63.63 50.14 -16.12
N LYS A 193 -62.65 49.77 -16.96
CA LYS A 193 -62.62 50.13 -18.39
C LYS A 193 -63.77 49.51 -19.18
N ASN A 194 -64.16 48.26 -18.91
CA ASN A 194 -65.29 47.60 -19.56
C ASN A 194 -66.66 48.10 -19.08
N ALA A 195 -66.76 48.61 -17.85
CA ALA A 195 -67.98 49.25 -17.35
C ALA A 195 -68.30 50.57 -18.09
N SER A 196 -67.29 51.25 -18.64
CA SER A 196 -67.45 52.49 -19.43
C SER A 196 -67.95 52.28 -20.87
N ARG A 197 -67.98 51.05 -21.40
CA ARG A 197 -68.29 50.76 -22.82
C ARG A 197 -69.55 49.92 -23.04
N ARG A 198 -70.63 50.20 -22.28
CA ARG A 198 -71.97 49.70 -22.62
C ARG A 198 -73.03 50.81 -22.54
N SER A 199 -73.14 51.59 -23.61
CA SER A 199 -74.37 52.32 -23.97
C SER A 199 -75.07 51.61 -25.14
N ARG A 200 -76.03 50.75 -24.78
CA ARG A 200 -77.38 50.56 -25.37
C ARG A 200 -77.67 51.03 -26.82
N GLY A 201 -78.16 50.09 -27.64
CA GLY A 201 -79.00 50.31 -28.85
C GLY A 201 -79.06 49.05 -29.73
N GLN A 202 -80.09 48.20 -29.64
CA GLN A 202 -81.40 48.20 -30.34
C GLN A 202 -81.44 47.30 -31.59
N SER A 203 -82.39 46.36 -31.59
CA SER A 203 -82.68 45.36 -32.64
C SER A 203 -83.32 45.96 -33.89
N VAL A 204 -83.17 45.33 -35.06
CA VAL A 204 -84.26 44.99 -36.01
C VAL A 204 -83.78 43.92 -37.02
N MET A 205 -84.63 42.93 -37.28
CA MET A 205 -84.49 41.84 -38.27
C MET A 205 -84.88 42.31 -39.68
N THR A 206 -84.24 41.82 -40.75
CA THR A 206 -84.81 41.88 -42.12
C THR A 206 -84.31 40.72 -43.01
N ARG A 207 -85.20 40.26 -43.89
CA ARG A 207 -85.26 38.97 -44.62
C ARG A 207 -84.25 38.83 -45.80
N LYS A 208 -83.92 37.56 -46.14
CA LYS A 208 -83.33 37.03 -47.40
C LYS A 208 -84.07 37.52 -48.67
N PRO A 209 -83.48 37.61 -49.90
CA PRO A 209 -82.88 36.46 -50.64
C PRO A 209 -81.76 36.73 -51.71
N ILE A 210 -81.08 35.64 -52.15
CA ILE A 210 -80.44 35.32 -53.47
C ILE A 210 -79.38 36.35 -54.00
N GLU A 211 -78.10 36.05 -54.25
CA GLU A 211 -77.52 35.15 -55.26
C GLU A 211 -75.96 35.11 -55.16
N SER A 212 -75.36 34.11 -55.81
CA SER A 212 -73.95 33.96 -56.23
C SER A 212 -72.91 33.34 -55.28
N VAL A 213 -72.22 32.35 -55.85
CA VAL A 213 -71.17 31.46 -55.31
C VAL A 213 -69.85 32.24 -55.13
N PRO A 214 -69.04 31.91 -54.11
CA PRO A 214 -67.68 31.41 -54.38
C PRO A 214 -67.39 30.18 -53.50
N GLU A 215 -67.04 29.04 -54.08
CA GLU A 215 -65.67 28.66 -54.47
C GLU A 215 -64.80 28.33 -53.24
N ALA A 216 -64.17 27.17 -53.33
CA ALA A 216 -63.55 26.42 -52.24
C ALA A 216 -62.64 27.27 -51.33
N VAL A 217 -63.00 27.34 -50.05
CA VAL A 217 -62.01 27.62 -49.01
C VAL A 217 -61.41 26.28 -48.65
N GLU A 218 -60.22 26.03 -49.18
CA GLU A 218 -59.31 25.01 -48.69
C GLU A 218 -59.20 25.14 -47.17
N GLU A 219 -59.49 24.06 -46.45
CA GLU A 219 -59.23 23.96 -45.02
C GLU A 219 -57.73 24.16 -44.80
N GLU A 220 -57.32 25.37 -44.42
CA GLU A 220 -55.95 25.67 -44.01
C GLU A 220 -55.60 24.75 -42.84
N ALA A 221 -54.76 23.75 -43.11
CA ALA A 221 -54.19 22.88 -42.10
C ALA A 221 -53.58 23.74 -40.97
N CYS A 222 -54.13 23.60 -39.77
CA CYS A 222 -53.68 24.30 -38.56
C CYS A 222 -52.16 24.14 -38.43
N LYS A 223 -51.42 25.25 -38.61
CA LYS A 223 -49.95 25.25 -38.53
C LYS A 223 -49.56 24.87 -37.09
N LEU A 224 -48.80 23.78 -36.94
CA LEU A 224 -48.25 23.40 -35.63
C LEU A 224 -47.50 24.59 -35.03
N THR A 225 -47.73 24.85 -33.74
CA THR A 225 -46.92 25.84 -33.01
C THR A 225 -45.49 25.34 -32.88
N ASP A 226 -44.52 26.24 -32.82
CA ASP A 226 -43.10 25.89 -32.66
C ASP A 226 -42.85 25.08 -31.38
N GLU A 227 -43.62 25.34 -30.32
CA GLU A 227 -43.57 24.58 -29.06
C GLU A 227 -44.06 23.14 -29.23
N ASP A 228 -45.17 22.93 -29.94
CA ASP A 228 -45.69 21.59 -30.25
C ASP A 228 -44.74 20.81 -31.17
N ALA A 229 -44.13 21.50 -32.14
CA ALA A 229 -43.12 20.92 -33.01
C ALA A 229 -41.87 20.49 -32.21
N ALA A 230 -41.37 21.38 -31.33
CA ALA A 230 -40.25 21.09 -30.45
C ALA A 230 -40.55 19.91 -29.50
N ALA A 231 -41.75 19.87 -28.90
CA ALA A 231 -42.16 18.78 -28.01
C ALA A 231 -42.20 17.42 -28.73
N ARG A 232 -42.71 17.38 -29.97
CA ARG A 232 -42.73 16.16 -30.79
C ARG A 232 -41.32 15.70 -31.17
N ILE A 233 -40.44 16.63 -31.57
CA ILE A 233 -39.04 16.32 -31.90
C ILE A 233 -38.31 15.79 -30.66
N GLN A 234 -38.46 16.45 -29.51
CA GLN A 234 -37.83 16.03 -28.26
C GLN A 234 -38.35 14.67 -27.79
N TRP A 235 -39.65 14.41 -27.90
CA TRP A 235 -40.24 13.12 -27.56
C TRP A 235 -39.69 11.99 -28.44
N TRP A 236 -39.63 12.21 -29.75
CA TRP A 236 -39.05 11.26 -30.70
C TRP A 236 -37.56 11.03 -30.43
N TRP A 237 -36.78 12.10 -30.25
CA TRP A 237 -35.34 12.03 -29.95
C TRP A 237 -35.06 11.25 -28.66
N ARG A 238 -35.79 11.54 -27.57
CA ARG A 238 -35.68 10.79 -26.31
C ARG A 238 -36.06 9.32 -26.49
N GLY A 239 -37.08 9.02 -27.29
CA GLY A 239 -37.45 7.64 -27.65
C GLY A 239 -36.35 6.91 -28.40
N CYS A 240 -35.71 7.57 -29.38
CA CYS A 240 -34.57 7.04 -30.13
C CYS A 240 -33.35 6.78 -29.24
N LEU A 241 -33.06 7.69 -28.29
CA LEU A 241 -32.00 7.51 -27.30
C LEU A 241 -32.26 6.29 -26.40
N ARG A 242 -33.48 6.13 -25.87
CA ARG A 242 -33.85 4.95 -25.06
C ARG A 242 -33.75 3.66 -25.84
N LYS A 243 -34.22 3.66 -27.10
CA LYS A 243 -34.05 2.53 -28.02
C LYS A 243 -32.57 2.18 -28.26
N ARG A 244 -31.68 3.18 -28.31
CA ARG A 244 -30.24 2.96 -28.45
C ARG A 244 -29.66 2.32 -27.20
N MET A 245 -29.99 2.85 -26.01
CA MET A 245 -29.52 2.31 -24.73
C MET A 245 -29.90 0.83 -24.54
N ILE A 246 -31.13 0.45 -24.89
CA ILE A 246 -31.59 -0.96 -24.79
C ILE A 246 -30.83 -1.85 -25.78
N ARG A 247 -30.61 -1.38 -27.02
CA ARG A 247 -29.81 -2.12 -28.01
C ARG A 247 -28.37 -2.30 -27.54
N GLU A 248 -27.72 -1.23 -27.08
CA GLU A 248 -26.34 -1.27 -26.57
C GLU A 248 -26.18 -2.30 -25.44
N PHE A 249 -27.20 -2.46 -24.57
CA PHE A 249 -27.19 -3.48 -23.52
C PHE A 249 -27.43 -4.89 -24.06
N ASN A 250 -28.40 -5.07 -24.96
CA ASN A 250 -28.64 -6.37 -25.58
C ASN A 250 -27.43 -6.87 -26.39
N ASP A 251 -26.68 -5.94 -27.00
CA ASP A 251 -25.43 -6.24 -27.72
C ASP A 251 -24.30 -6.72 -26.79
N LEU A 252 -24.43 -6.56 -25.47
CA LEU A 252 -23.51 -7.17 -24.50
C LEU A 252 -23.72 -8.68 -24.34
N GLY A 253 -24.88 -9.21 -24.76
CA GLY A 253 -25.18 -10.65 -24.66
C GLY A 253 -25.32 -11.15 -23.22
N LEU A 254 -25.50 -10.26 -22.24
CA LEU A 254 -25.61 -10.62 -20.82
C LEU A 254 -26.96 -11.30 -20.55
N THR A 255 -26.93 -12.64 -20.43
CA THR A 255 -28.07 -13.48 -20.07
C THR A 255 -27.65 -14.44 -18.97
N VAL A 256 -28.59 -14.82 -18.08
CA VAL A 256 -28.29 -15.75 -16.99
C VAL A 256 -27.80 -17.11 -17.53
N ASP A 257 -28.44 -17.60 -18.60
CA ASP A 257 -28.04 -18.86 -19.24
C ASP A 257 -26.69 -18.75 -19.95
N GLY A 258 -26.43 -17.65 -20.69
CA GLY A 258 -25.13 -17.43 -21.33
C GLY A 258 -23.97 -17.29 -20.34
N ILE A 259 -24.22 -16.68 -19.17
CA ILE A 259 -23.22 -16.58 -18.11
C ILE A 259 -22.94 -17.94 -17.48
N ARG A 260 -23.98 -18.77 -17.26
CA ARG A 260 -23.79 -20.12 -16.71
C ARG A 260 -22.90 -21.01 -17.59
N ASP A 261 -22.98 -20.83 -18.91
CA ASP A 261 -22.25 -21.66 -19.89
C ASP A 261 -20.83 -21.12 -20.21
N THR A 262 -20.46 -19.95 -19.69
CA THR A 262 -19.11 -19.36 -19.86
C THR A 262 -18.23 -19.62 -18.64
N HIS A 263 -16.92 -19.51 -18.77
CA HIS A 263 -16.03 -19.70 -17.62
C HIS A 263 -16.10 -18.49 -16.67
N PHE A 264 -16.08 -18.73 -15.36
CA PHE A 264 -16.25 -17.69 -14.34
C PHE A 264 -15.27 -16.53 -14.48
N ASP A 265 -13.99 -16.80 -14.70
CA ASP A 265 -12.97 -15.74 -14.84
C ASP A 265 -13.28 -14.83 -16.04
N THR A 266 -13.72 -15.41 -17.16
CA THR A 266 -14.11 -14.65 -18.36
C THR A 266 -15.34 -13.77 -18.09
N VAL A 267 -16.30 -14.26 -17.30
CA VAL A 267 -17.47 -13.47 -16.89
C VAL A 267 -17.06 -12.32 -15.96
N VAL A 268 -16.18 -12.58 -14.99
CA VAL A 268 -15.69 -11.54 -14.08
C VAL A 268 -14.95 -10.44 -14.84
N GLU A 269 -14.09 -10.81 -15.80
CA GLU A 269 -13.42 -9.86 -16.69
C GLU A 269 -14.41 -9.04 -17.52
N LEU A 270 -15.42 -9.69 -18.11
CA LEU A 270 -16.47 -9.02 -18.88
C LEU A 270 -17.23 -8.00 -18.03
N LEU A 271 -17.69 -8.40 -16.83
CA LEU A 271 -18.45 -7.54 -15.93
C LEU A 271 -17.60 -6.42 -15.31
N ALA A 272 -16.28 -6.55 -15.30
CA ALA A 272 -15.36 -5.53 -14.84
C ALA A 272 -15.09 -4.43 -15.88
N GLN A 273 -15.43 -4.64 -17.16
CA GLN A 273 -15.20 -3.66 -18.22
C GLN A 273 -16.01 -2.38 -17.99
N ASP A 274 -15.35 -1.22 -18.10
CA ASP A 274 -16.00 0.09 -17.92
C ASP A 274 -17.17 0.31 -18.89
N ARG A 275 -17.06 -0.23 -20.12
CA ARG A 275 -18.14 -0.21 -21.12
C ARG A 275 -19.42 -0.88 -20.59
N VAL A 276 -19.29 -2.06 -19.99
CA VAL A 276 -20.42 -2.83 -19.43
C VAL A 276 -21.05 -2.08 -18.27
N LEU A 277 -20.23 -1.51 -17.38
CA LEU A 277 -20.70 -0.72 -16.25
C LEU A 277 -21.49 0.51 -16.69
N ILE A 278 -20.97 1.29 -17.65
CA ILE A 278 -21.62 2.52 -18.13
C ILE A 278 -22.94 2.21 -18.85
N ILE A 279 -22.97 1.18 -19.71
CA ILE A 279 -24.18 0.77 -20.43
C ILE A 279 -25.24 0.29 -19.43
N THR A 280 -24.85 -0.54 -18.46
CA THR A 280 -25.74 -1.04 -17.41
C THR A 280 -26.26 0.10 -16.53
N ALA A 281 -25.43 1.07 -16.15
CA ALA A 281 -25.84 2.25 -15.37
C ALA A 281 -26.93 3.07 -16.08
N ARG A 282 -26.75 3.34 -17.38
CA ARG A 282 -27.75 4.05 -18.20
C ARG A 282 -29.07 3.30 -18.26
N LEU A 283 -29.02 1.97 -18.38
CA LEU A 283 -30.21 1.14 -18.45
C LEU A 283 -30.93 1.03 -17.10
N LEU A 284 -30.21 0.84 -16.00
CA LEU A 284 -30.78 0.79 -14.66
C LEU A 284 -31.49 2.10 -14.30
N ARG A 285 -30.92 3.26 -14.67
CA ARG A 285 -31.59 4.56 -14.54
C ARG A 285 -32.87 4.64 -15.35
N LEU A 286 -32.89 4.09 -16.57
CA LEU A 286 -34.09 4.01 -17.39
C LEU A 286 -35.17 3.13 -16.71
N CYS A 287 -34.77 2.02 -16.10
CA CYS A 287 -35.64 1.11 -15.37
C CYS A 287 -36.08 1.63 -13.99
N GLY A 288 -35.60 2.80 -13.55
CA GLY A 288 -36.04 3.46 -12.31
C GLY A 288 -35.12 3.27 -11.10
N LEU A 289 -33.98 2.57 -11.25
CA LEU A 289 -32.98 2.43 -10.19
C LEU A 289 -32.03 3.62 -10.24
N GLN A 290 -32.13 4.52 -9.24
CA GLN A 290 -31.32 5.73 -9.12
C GLN A 290 -30.64 5.75 -7.74
N GLU A 291 -29.44 5.19 -7.66
CA GLU A 291 -28.59 5.29 -6.46
C GLU A 291 -27.50 6.33 -6.72
N GLY A 292 -27.67 7.52 -6.15
CA GLY A 292 -26.74 8.64 -6.33
C GLY A 292 -26.87 9.38 -7.68
N ASP A 293 -25.96 10.33 -7.89
CA ASP A 293 -25.88 11.14 -9.11
C ASP A 293 -25.28 10.35 -10.29
N PRO A 294 -25.61 10.70 -11.55
CA PRO A 294 -25.05 10.03 -12.71
C PRO A 294 -23.53 10.18 -12.79
N GLY A 295 -22.81 9.06 -12.85
CA GLY A 295 -21.35 8.99 -12.81
C GLY A 295 -20.75 9.01 -11.40
N SER A 296 -21.57 9.00 -10.35
CA SER A 296 -21.10 8.96 -8.96
C SER A 296 -20.52 7.59 -8.58
N VAL A 297 -19.72 7.57 -7.51
CA VAL A 297 -19.20 6.32 -6.93
C VAL A 297 -20.34 5.43 -6.42
N GLU A 298 -21.42 6.04 -5.93
CA GLU A 298 -22.61 5.35 -5.42
C GLU A 298 -23.34 4.61 -6.56
N GLU A 299 -23.56 5.26 -7.71
CA GLU A 299 -24.18 4.62 -8.89
C GLU A 299 -23.35 3.43 -9.36
N MET A 300 -22.03 3.59 -9.39
CA MET A 300 -21.12 2.52 -9.84
C MET A 300 -21.01 1.37 -8.82
N ALA A 301 -21.21 1.64 -7.53
CA ALA A 301 -21.34 0.59 -6.51
C ALA A 301 -22.66 -0.17 -6.66
N ALA A 302 -23.75 0.54 -6.98
CA ALA A 302 -25.05 -0.03 -7.22
C ALA A 302 -25.07 -0.94 -8.45
N VAL A 303 -24.47 -0.48 -9.54
CA VAL A 303 -24.33 -1.24 -10.80
C VAL A 303 -23.53 -2.52 -10.56
N ARG A 304 -22.39 -2.45 -9.86
CA ARG A 304 -21.59 -3.65 -9.54
C ARG A 304 -22.35 -4.62 -8.64
N THR A 305 -23.17 -4.11 -7.72
CA THR A 305 -24.01 -4.95 -6.88
C THR A 305 -25.14 -5.59 -7.69
N PHE A 306 -25.77 -4.85 -8.60
CA PHE A 306 -26.74 -5.43 -9.52
C PHE A 306 -26.11 -6.53 -10.41
N LEU A 307 -24.92 -6.29 -10.97
CA LEU A 307 -24.21 -7.26 -11.80
C LEU A 307 -23.75 -8.49 -11.01
N SER A 308 -23.56 -8.40 -9.69
CA SER A 308 -23.27 -9.58 -8.86
C SER A 308 -24.45 -10.56 -8.80
N ALA A 309 -25.69 -10.11 -9.03
CA ALA A 309 -26.84 -11.02 -9.15
C ALA A 309 -26.67 -11.99 -10.33
N PHE A 310 -26.11 -11.54 -11.46
CA PHE A 310 -25.79 -12.42 -12.60
C PHE A 310 -24.70 -13.44 -12.25
N LEU A 311 -23.66 -13.04 -11.51
CA LEU A 311 -22.60 -13.95 -11.05
C LEU A 311 -23.13 -15.00 -10.06
N ILE A 312 -23.97 -14.58 -9.11
CA ILE A 312 -24.57 -15.46 -8.10
C ILE A 312 -25.45 -16.53 -8.77
N LEU A 313 -26.20 -16.18 -9.81
CA LEU A 313 -27.06 -17.13 -10.52
C LEU A 313 -26.30 -17.99 -11.55
N GLY A 314 -25.29 -17.43 -12.21
CA GLY A 314 -24.50 -18.15 -13.22
C GLY A 314 -23.49 -19.13 -12.62
N HIS A 315 -22.81 -18.73 -11.55
CA HIS A 315 -21.77 -19.55 -10.89
C HIS A 315 -21.95 -19.60 -9.36
N PRO A 316 -23.07 -20.13 -8.85
CA PRO A 316 -23.37 -20.12 -7.41
C PRO A 316 -22.32 -20.84 -6.57
N ASN A 317 -21.75 -21.95 -7.07
CA ASN A 317 -20.71 -22.69 -6.35
C ASN A 317 -19.43 -21.87 -6.20
N GLN A 318 -19.00 -21.18 -7.26
CA GLN A 318 -17.72 -20.46 -7.22
C GLN A 318 -17.84 -19.13 -6.46
N VAL A 319 -19.04 -18.54 -6.42
CA VAL A 319 -19.31 -17.30 -5.69
C VAL A 319 -19.65 -17.54 -4.22
N LEU A 320 -20.39 -18.60 -3.91
CA LEU A 320 -20.96 -18.82 -2.57
C LEU A 320 -20.31 -19.96 -1.78
N ASN A 321 -19.56 -20.86 -2.41
CA ASN A 321 -18.89 -21.96 -1.72
C ASN A 321 -17.42 -21.62 -1.41
N THR A 322 -17.01 -21.83 -0.15
CA THR A 322 -15.61 -21.68 0.29
C THR A 322 -14.77 -22.93 0.01
N LYS A 323 -15.37 -23.99 -0.55
CA LYS A 323 -14.65 -25.21 -0.94
C LYS A 323 -13.99 -24.99 -2.30
N ASN A 324 -12.65 -24.94 -2.32
CA ASN A 324 -11.86 -25.17 -3.54
C ASN A 324 -12.17 -26.58 -4.04
N ASP A 325 -13.15 -26.73 -4.92
CA ASP A 325 -13.42 -27.98 -5.64
C ASP A 325 -12.62 -27.93 -6.95
N ASN A 326 -11.29 -27.95 -6.82
CA ASN A 326 -10.47 -28.44 -7.92
C ASN A 326 -10.57 -29.95 -7.85
N GLY A 327 -11.24 -30.54 -8.83
CA GLY A 327 -11.49 -31.98 -8.93
C GLY A 327 -10.23 -32.79 -9.25
N GLU A 328 -9.28 -32.82 -8.32
CA GLU A 328 -8.16 -33.76 -8.32
C GLU A 328 -8.06 -34.37 -6.92
N GLU A 329 -8.24 -35.68 -6.85
CA GLU A 329 -7.97 -36.49 -5.67
C GLU A 329 -6.47 -36.45 -5.35
N GLU A 330 -5.98 -35.46 -4.58
CA GLU A 330 -4.61 -35.53 -4.04
C GLU A 330 -4.48 -35.02 -2.60
N VAL A 331 -4.04 -35.98 -1.77
CA VAL A 331 -3.38 -35.88 -0.46
C VAL A 331 -4.14 -35.16 0.67
N VAL A 332 -4.65 -35.99 1.58
CA VAL A 332 -5.11 -35.59 2.92
C VAL A 332 -3.93 -34.98 3.69
N ASP A 333 -3.79 -33.65 3.64
CA ASP A 333 -2.88 -32.91 4.51
C ASP A 333 -3.48 -32.84 5.92
N VAL A 334 -2.79 -33.49 6.87
CA VAL A 334 -3.17 -33.73 8.27
C VAL A 334 -3.22 -32.43 9.10
N LEU A 335 -2.96 -31.27 8.51
CA LEU A 335 -3.02 -29.96 9.16
C LEU A 335 -4.39 -29.26 9.08
N THR A 336 -5.41 -29.85 8.43
CA THR A 336 -6.74 -29.25 8.25
C THR A 336 -7.78 -29.61 9.34
N ALA A 337 -7.36 -29.87 10.58
CA ALA A 337 -8.27 -30.30 11.66
C ALA A 337 -9.11 -29.18 12.31
N HIS A 338 -9.02 -27.93 11.85
CA HIS A 338 -9.77 -26.78 12.41
C HIS A 338 -10.51 -25.97 11.34
N ARG A 339 -11.34 -26.64 10.52
CA ARG A 339 -12.33 -25.96 9.66
C ARG A 339 -13.68 -25.87 10.36
N LEU A 340 -14.21 -24.65 10.48
CA LEU A 340 -15.62 -24.38 10.82
C LEU A 340 -16.56 -25.04 9.79
N PRO A 341 -17.84 -25.26 10.13
CA PRO A 341 -18.78 -26.01 9.28
C PRO A 341 -18.87 -25.40 7.89
N SER A 342 -18.63 -26.23 6.89
CA SER A 342 -18.74 -25.98 5.46
C SER A 342 -19.99 -25.15 5.15
N GLY A 343 -19.84 -24.02 4.45
CA GLY A 343 -20.94 -23.28 3.84
C GLY A 343 -21.54 -24.08 2.70
N ASP A 344 -22.33 -25.09 3.04
CA ASP A 344 -23.02 -25.95 2.09
C ASP A 344 -24.09 -25.12 1.35
N LEU A 345 -24.29 -25.33 0.05
CA LEU A 345 -25.38 -24.69 -0.72
C LEU A 345 -26.78 -25.00 -0.14
N ALA A 346 -26.85 -25.93 0.81
CA ALA A 346 -28.01 -26.22 1.64
C ALA A 346 -28.30 -25.17 2.74
N ASN A 347 -27.46 -24.14 2.92
CA ASN A 347 -27.72 -23.09 3.90
C ASN A 347 -28.94 -22.24 3.48
N PRO A 348 -30.01 -22.17 4.30
CA PRO A 348 -31.24 -21.45 3.95
C PRO A 348 -31.00 -19.96 3.67
N GLN A 349 -29.98 -19.35 4.27
CA GLN A 349 -29.64 -17.95 4.02
C GLN A 349 -28.98 -17.73 2.65
N LEU A 350 -28.18 -18.70 2.17
CA LEU A 350 -27.59 -18.64 0.82
C LEU A 350 -28.67 -18.87 -0.23
N GLN A 351 -29.62 -19.77 0.03
CA GLN A 351 -30.77 -19.99 -0.86
C GLN A 351 -31.69 -18.76 -0.92
N ASP A 352 -31.92 -18.06 0.20
CA ASP A 352 -32.65 -16.79 0.24
C ASP A 352 -31.93 -15.70 -0.58
N LEU A 353 -30.60 -15.61 -0.50
CA LEU A 353 -29.81 -14.68 -1.32
C LEU A 353 -29.95 -14.99 -2.82
N VAL A 354 -29.80 -16.27 -3.20
CA VAL A 354 -29.99 -16.73 -4.59
C VAL A 354 -31.41 -16.44 -5.08
N GLY A 355 -32.42 -16.68 -4.23
CA GLY A 355 -33.82 -16.34 -4.52
C GLY A 355 -34.01 -14.86 -4.80
N LYS A 356 -33.50 -13.98 -3.93
CA LYS A 356 -33.58 -12.52 -4.11
C LYS A 356 -32.82 -12.02 -5.34
N ALA A 357 -31.67 -12.64 -5.65
CA ALA A 357 -30.93 -12.34 -6.89
C ALA A 357 -31.77 -12.69 -8.13
N ARG A 358 -32.46 -13.84 -8.10
CA ARG A 358 -33.38 -14.26 -9.15
C ARG A 358 -34.56 -13.31 -9.30
N ASP A 359 -35.20 -12.93 -8.20
CA ASP A 359 -36.34 -12.00 -8.21
C ASP A 359 -35.96 -10.62 -8.76
N LEU A 360 -34.75 -10.14 -8.46
CA LEU A 360 -34.19 -8.91 -9.01
C LEU A 360 -34.05 -8.98 -10.54
N LEU A 361 -33.44 -10.05 -11.06
CA LEU A 361 -33.26 -10.19 -12.51
C LEU A 361 -34.58 -10.45 -13.24
N ILE A 362 -35.50 -11.21 -12.66
CA ILE A 362 -36.86 -11.37 -13.21
C ILE A 362 -37.58 -10.01 -13.28
N SER A 363 -37.49 -9.21 -12.22
CA SER A 363 -38.09 -7.87 -12.19
C SER A 363 -37.50 -6.96 -13.27
N PHE A 364 -36.19 -7.04 -13.48
CA PHE A 364 -35.48 -6.31 -14.53
C PHE A 364 -35.89 -6.77 -15.94
N GLU A 365 -35.90 -8.07 -16.21
CA GLU A 365 -36.31 -8.66 -17.49
C GLU A 365 -37.78 -8.34 -17.82
N ASN A 366 -38.66 -8.40 -16.82
CA ASN A 366 -40.06 -8.00 -16.97
C ASN A 366 -40.19 -6.54 -17.41
N ILE A 367 -39.42 -5.62 -16.80
CA ILE A 367 -39.40 -4.21 -17.20
C ILE A 367 -38.87 -4.09 -18.63
N LEU A 368 -37.77 -4.76 -18.97
CA LEU A 368 -37.19 -4.72 -20.32
C LEU A 368 -38.18 -5.22 -21.39
N SER A 369 -38.92 -6.28 -21.11
CA SER A 369 -39.93 -6.82 -22.03
C SER A 369 -41.06 -5.82 -22.33
N CYS A 370 -41.36 -4.92 -21.38
CA CYS A 370 -42.34 -3.86 -21.57
C CYS A 370 -41.80 -2.65 -22.35
N LEU A 371 -40.47 -2.47 -22.49
CA LEU A 371 -39.88 -1.35 -23.22
C LEU A 371 -39.92 -1.62 -24.74
N THR A 372 -41.02 -1.25 -25.38
CA THR A 372 -41.26 -1.47 -26.81
C THR A 372 -41.41 -0.15 -27.57
N SER A 373 -41.52 -0.20 -28.90
CA SER A 373 -41.81 1.01 -29.69
C SER A 373 -43.17 1.63 -29.33
N ALA A 374 -44.12 0.84 -28.82
CA ALA A 374 -45.48 1.28 -28.49
C ALA A 374 -45.53 2.27 -27.31
N ASN A 375 -44.61 2.16 -26.35
CA ASN A 375 -44.49 3.09 -25.21
C ASN A 375 -43.27 4.02 -25.32
N ALA A 376 -42.71 4.16 -26.53
CA ALA A 376 -41.48 4.90 -26.79
C ALA A 376 -40.33 4.50 -25.83
N TYR A 377 -40.25 3.22 -25.47
CA TYR A 377 -39.26 2.66 -24.55
C TYR A 377 -39.25 3.36 -23.19
N THR A 378 -40.40 3.82 -22.72
CA THR A 378 -40.55 4.50 -21.42
C THR A 378 -41.13 3.53 -20.40
N THR A 379 -40.47 3.40 -19.25
CA THR A 379 -40.93 2.54 -18.16
C THR A 379 -42.31 2.97 -17.68
N PRO A 380 -43.31 2.07 -17.62
CA PRO A 380 -44.63 2.37 -17.09
C PRO A 380 -44.53 2.90 -15.65
N PRO A 381 -45.36 3.88 -15.25
CA PRO A 381 -45.27 4.49 -13.91
C PRO A 381 -45.54 3.48 -12.79
N THR A 382 -46.31 2.43 -13.06
CA THR A 382 -46.61 1.34 -12.11
C THR A 382 -45.41 0.45 -11.79
N LEU A 383 -44.45 0.33 -12.71
CA LEU A 383 -43.27 -0.53 -12.59
C LEU A 383 -42.01 0.24 -12.17
N LYS A 384 -42.10 1.57 -12.05
CA LYS A 384 -40.96 2.44 -11.80
C LYS A 384 -40.22 2.12 -10.49
N ASN A 385 -40.95 1.69 -9.46
CA ASN A 385 -40.38 1.40 -8.14
C ASN A 385 -40.10 -0.11 -7.93
N THR A 386 -40.63 -0.97 -8.80
CA THR A 386 -40.52 -2.43 -8.65
C THR A 386 -39.07 -2.89 -8.65
N LEU A 387 -38.24 -2.33 -9.56
CA LEU A 387 -36.82 -2.65 -9.60
C LEU A 387 -36.07 -2.14 -8.36
N SER A 388 -36.37 -0.93 -7.89
CA SER A 388 -35.72 -0.39 -6.69
C SER A 388 -36.07 -1.18 -5.43
N GLU A 389 -37.30 -1.67 -5.31
CA GLU A 389 -37.72 -2.52 -4.19
C GLU A 389 -37.03 -3.89 -4.22
N ALA A 390 -37.02 -4.55 -5.39
CA ALA A 390 -36.32 -5.83 -5.57
C ALA A 390 -34.80 -5.69 -5.38
N TYR A 391 -34.22 -4.57 -5.80
CA TYR A 391 -32.82 -4.28 -5.57
C TYR A 391 -32.52 -4.08 -4.09
N ALA A 392 -33.35 -3.35 -3.35
CA ALA A 392 -33.15 -3.13 -1.93
C ALA A 392 -33.23 -4.44 -1.12
N THR A 393 -34.15 -5.35 -1.45
CA THR A 393 -34.25 -6.66 -0.77
C THR A 393 -33.02 -7.52 -1.05
N PHE A 394 -32.56 -7.56 -2.30
CA PHE A 394 -31.33 -8.24 -2.70
C PHE A 394 -30.09 -7.62 -2.04
N TYR A 395 -29.92 -6.30 -2.11
CA TYR A 395 -28.80 -5.57 -1.55
C TYR A 395 -28.62 -5.86 -0.05
N ASN A 396 -29.71 -5.83 0.71
CA ASN A 396 -29.68 -6.14 2.14
C ASN A 396 -29.22 -7.59 2.41
N ALA A 397 -29.72 -8.56 1.64
CA ALA A 397 -29.28 -9.94 1.74
C ALA A 397 -27.81 -10.12 1.33
N PHE A 398 -27.38 -9.43 0.27
CA PHE A 398 -26.04 -9.47 -0.26
C PHE A 398 -25.01 -8.91 0.73
N ILE A 399 -25.30 -7.76 1.35
CA ILE A 399 -24.43 -7.16 2.38
C ILE A 399 -24.38 -8.02 3.64
N ALA A 400 -25.51 -8.61 4.07
CA ALA A 400 -25.54 -9.52 5.21
C ALA A 400 -24.67 -10.76 4.96
N TRP A 401 -24.76 -11.35 3.77
CA TRP A 401 -23.89 -12.45 3.35
C TRP A 401 -22.41 -12.04 3.32
N LYS A 402 -22.09 -10.90 2.69
CA LYS A 402 -20.71 -10.38 2.61
C LYS A 402 -20.09 -10.12 3.98
N SER A 403 -20.88 -9.61 4.93
CA SER A 403 -20.43 -9.42 6.32
C SER A 403 -20.16 -10.74 7.03
N ARG A 404 -20.97 -11.77 6.78
CA ARG A 404 -20.78 -13.09 7.37
C ARG A 404 -19.52 -13.77 6.81
N ASP A 405 -19.32 -13.69 5.50
CA ASP A 405 -18.14 -14.24 4.83
C ASP A 405 -16.86 -13.54 5.27
N SER A 406 -16.88 -12.20 5.38
CA SER A 406 -15.74 -11.45 5.89
C SER A 406 -15.42 -11.79 7.35
N ASP A 407 -16.44 -11.93 8.21
CA ASP A 407 -16.27 -12.33 9.61
C ASP A 407 -15.67 -13.76 9.72
N ALA A 408 -16.10 -14.71 8.88
CA ALA A 408 -15.54 -16.07 8.83
C ALA A 408 -14.07 -16.06 8.39
N LEU A 409 -13.72 -15.27 7.37
CA LEU A 409 -12.33 -15.11 6.93
C LEU A 409 -11.46 -14.46 8.02
N ILE A 410 -11.98 -13.46 8.72
CA ILE A 410 -11.31 -12.83 9.86
C ILE A 410 -11.06 -13.86 10.96
N GLU A 411 -12.01 -14.74 11.26
CA GLU A 411 -11.85 -15.79 12.28
C GLU A 411 -10.71 -16.76 11.92
N VAL A 412 -10.65 -17.24 10.68
CA VAL A 412 -9.53 -18.09 10.20
C VAL A 412 -8.19 -17.36 10.34
N MET A 413 -8.14 -16.09 9.95
CA MET A 413 -6.93 -15.28 10.08
C MET A 413 -6.51 -15.02 11.54
N LEU A 414 -7.48 -14.86 12.45
CA LEU A 414 -7.22 -14.72 13.88
C LEU A 414 -6.67 -16.02 14.46
N MET A 415 -7.18 -17.18 14.04
CA MET A 415 -6.65 -18.49 14.44
C MET A 415 -5.20 -18.65 13.99
N GLN A 416 -4.89 -18.37 12.72
CA GLN A 416 -3.51 -18.38 12.21
C GLN A 416 -2.60 -17.40 12.97
N PHE A 417 -3.11 -16.21 13.30
CA PHE A 417 -2.35 -15.23 14.08
C PHE A 417 -2.03 -15.74 15.49
N VAL A 418 -2.99 -16.37 16.16
CA VAL A 418 -2.83 -16.96 17.49
C VAL A 418 -1.82 -18.12 17.47
N GLU A 419 -1.84 -18.95 16.43
CA GLU A 419 -0.87 -20.02 16.23
C GLU A 419 0.55 -19.47 16.04
N LEU A 420 0.71 -18.46 15.18
CA LEU A 420 2.00 -17.78 15.01
C LEU A 420 2.48 -17.10 16.29
N ASP A 421 1.59 -16.49 17.09
CA ASP A 421 1.95 -15.96 18.42
C ASP A 421 2.42 -17.10 19.35
N ALA A 422 1.82 -18.29 19.28
CA ALA A 422 2.26 -19.45 20.05
C ALA A 422 3.65 -19.93 19.67
N ILE A 423 3.93 -20.08 18.38
CA ILE A 423 5.25 -20.46 17.86
C ILE A 423 6.29 -19.37 18.19
N TYR A 424 5.91 -18.10 18.08
CA TYR A 424 6.80 -17.01 18.42
C TYR A 424 7.24 -17.07 19.89
N HIS A 425 6.32 -17.34 20.83
CA HIS A 425 6.67 -17.45 22.25
C HIS A 425 7.58 -18.64 22.58
N THR A 426 7.50 -19.75 21.85
CA THR A 426 8.41 -20.90 22.08
C THR A 426 9.81 -20.62 21.54
N VAL A 427 9.91 -19.91 20.42
CA VAL A 427 11.17 -19.61 19.75
C VAL A 427 11.86 -18.35 20.30
N LYS A 428 11.11 -17.42 20.91
CA LYS A 428 11.66 -16.13 21.37
C LYS A 428 12.84 -16.28 22.33
N ASP A 429 12.77 -17.26 23.24
CA ASP A 429 13.76 -17.48 24.30
C ASP A 429 14.89 -18.44 23.90
N THR A 430 14.86 -19.03 22.70
CA THR A 430 16.00 -19.82 22.21
C THR A 430 17.13 -18.87 21.80
N THR A 431 18.32 -19.14 22.36
CA THR A 431 19.51 -18.26 22.31
C THR A 431 20.50 -18.68 21.21
N ASP A 432 20.12 -19.61 20.33
CA ASP A 432 21.04 -20.18 19.35
C ASP A 432 20.56 -20.00 17.90
N ASP A 433 21.54 -19.87 17.01
CA ASP A 433 21.50 -19.84 15.54
C ASP A 433 20.97 -18.57 14.80
N ALA A 434 21.69 -18.20 13.74
CA ALA A 434 21.32 -17.16 12.78
C ALA A 434 20.05 -17.54 11.98
N ALA A 435 19.79 -18.83 11.77
CA ALA A 435 18.54 -19.30 11.17
C ALA A 435 17.32 -18.99 12.05
N THR A 436 17.47 -19.04 13.38
CA THR A 436 16.42 -18.68 14.34
C THR A 436 16.05 -17.20 14.25
N ALA A 437 17.00 -16.32 13.93
CA ALA A 437 16.73 -14.90 13.71
C ALA A 437 15.92 -14.66 12.42
N LEU A 438 16.24 -15.36 11.33
CA LEU A 438 15.46 -15.31 10.09
C LEU A 438 14.04 -15.86 10.28
N TYR A 439 13.90 -16.95 11.04
CA TYR A 439 12.60 -17.54 11.37
C TYR A 439 11.74 -16.63 12.28
N LYS A 440 12.35 -15.96 13.27
CA LYS A 440 11.67 -14.94 14.08
C LYS A 440 11.16 -13.78 13.22
N LYS A 441 11.97 -13.34 12.25
CA LYS A 441 11.59 -12.26 11.33
C LYS A 441 10.43 -12.67 10.43
N SER A 442 10.45 -13.88 9.85
CA SER A 442 9.35 -14.35 9.00
C SER A 442 8.03 -14.48 9.76
N ILE A 443 8.06 -14.93 11.02
CA ILE A 443 6.85 -14.97 11.87
C ILE A 443 6.31 -13.56 12.13
N GLN A 444 7.18 -12.58 12.41
CA GLN A 444 6.77 -11.19 12.62
C GLN A 444 6.19 -10.57 11.34
N ASP A 445 6.80 -10.82 10.19
CA ASP A 445 6.33 -10.32 8.89
C ASP A 445 4.95 -10.93 8.56
N ASN A 446 4.75 -12.24 8.78
CA ASN A 446 3.46 -12.91 8.60
C ASN A 446 2.39 -12.40 9.58
N GLN A 447 2.75 -12.18 10.85
CA GLN A 447 1.87 -11.55 11.84
C GLN A 447 1.46 -10.14 11.40
N LEU A 448 2.39 -9.33 10.88
CA LEU A 448 2.10 -8.00 10.37
C LEU A 448 1.13 -8.05 9.19
N MET A 449 1.34 -8.97 8.25
CA MET A 449 0.45 -9.17 7.11
C MET A 449 -0.97 -9.55 7.55
N LEU A 450 -1.11 -10.47 8.50
CA LEU A 450 -2.41 -10.85 9.07
C LEU A 450 -3.07 -9.66 9.78
N ILE A 451 -2.32 -8.88 10.55
CA ILE A 451 -2.83 -7.67 11.22
C ILE A 451 -3.37 -6.67 10.21
N VAL A 452 -2.64 -6.40 9.13
CA VAL A 452 -3.04 -5.44 8.09
C VAL A 452 -4.33 -5.92 7.41
N ARG A 453 -4.39 -7.21 7.04
CA ARG A 453 -5.55 -7.78 6.34
C ARG A 453 -6.79 -7.88 7.25
N ILE A 454 -6.66 -8.24 8.53
CA ILE A 454 -7.76 -8.21 9.51
C ILE A 454 -8.27 -6.77 9.71
N LYS A 455 -7.37 -5.79 9.84
CA LYS A 455 -7.76 -4.37 9.96
C LYS A 455 -8.47 -3.85 8.72
N LYS A 456 -8.08 -4.33 7.53
CA LYS A 456 -8.73 -3.97 6.26
C LYS A 456 -10.14 -4.55 6.15
N LEU A 457 -10.36 -5.78 6.62
CA LEU A 457 -11.67 -6.46 6.55
C LEU A 457 -12.63 -6.03 7.66
N ALA A 458 -12.16 -5.93 8.91
CA ALA A 458 -13.00 -5.62 10.08
C ALA A 458 -13.13 -4.10 10.36
N GLY A 459 -12.28 -3.28 9.75
CA GLY A 459 -12.05 -1.90 10.14
C GLY A 459 -10.96 -1.76 11.22
N GLN A 460 -10.33 -0.58 11.29
CA GLN A 460 -9.09 -0.39 12.03
C GLN A 460 -9.26 -0.55 13.56
N GLU A 461 -10.41 -0.16 14.12
CA GLU A 461 -10.68 -0.29 15.56
C GLU A 461 -11.18 -1.68 15.94
N ARG A 462 -12.19 -2.21 15.24
CA ARG A 462 -12.74 -3.55 15.49
C ARG A 462 -11.69 -4.63 15.24
N GLY A 463 -10.91 -4.52 14.16
CA GLY A 463 -9.83 -5.47 13.87
C GLY A 463 -8.76 -5.50 14.95
N LYS A 464 -8.35 -4.34 15.49
CA LYS A 464 -7.43 -4.29 16.65
C LYS A 464 -8.03 -5.00 17.86
N LYS A 465 -9.29 -4.72 18.21
CA LYS A 465 -9.98 -5.34 19.35
C LYS A 465 -10.04 -6.86 19.21
N LEU A 466 -10.46 -7.37 18.04
CA LEU A 466 -10.51 -8.81 17.77
C LEU A 466 -9.15 -9.50 17.92
N ILE A 467 -8.07 -8.89 17.44
CA ILE A 467 -6.72 -9.43 17.62
C ILE A 467 -6.33 -9.46 19.11
N PHE A 468 -6.59 -8.37 19.84
CA PHE A 468 -6.29 -8.32 21.28
C PHE A 468 -7.10 -9.34 22.08
N ASP A 469 -8.38 -9.49 21.76
CA ASP A 469 -9.28 -10.43 22.43
C ASP A 469 -8.86 -11.88 22.16
N ALA A 470 -8.59 -12.23 20.90
CA ALA A 470 -8.14 -13.56 20.48
C ALA A 470 -6.79 -13.94 21.12
N VAL A 471 -5.80 -13.03 21.09
CA VAL A 471 -4.50 -13.24 21.75
C VAL A 471 -4.66 -13.34 23.26
N GLY A 472 -5.48 -12.47 23.86
CA GLY A 472 -5.77 -12.47 25.28
C GLY A 472 -6.41 -13.79 25.73
N GLU A 473 -7.40 -14.28 24.98
CA GLU A 473 -8.06 -15.55 25.23
C GLU A 473 -7.12 -16.74 25.08
N ALA A 474 -6.32 -16.77 24.02
CA ALA A 474 -5.33 -17.82 23.79
C ALA A 474 -4.22 -17.86 24.86
N ARG A 475 -3.84 -16.71 25.41
CA ARG A 475 -2.87 -16.65 26.53
C ARG A 475 -3.52 -17.06 27.85
N ARG A 476 -4.77 -16.69 28.09
CA ARG A 476 -5.55 -17.16 29.26
C ARG A 476 -5.75 -18.67 29.24
N SER A 477 -6.06 -19.27 28.09
CA SER A 477 -6.22 -20.73 27.95
C SER A 477 -4.91 -21.48 28.18
N ARG A 478 -3.78 -20.96 27.67
CA ARG A 478 -2.43 -21.48 27.94
C ARG A 478 -2.03 -21.37 29.42
N ALA A 479 -2.32 -20.24 30.07
CA ALA A 479 -2.06 -20.06 31.49
C ALA A 479 -2.88 -21.02 32.38
N LYS A 480 -4.12 -21.33 31.99
CA LYS A 480 -4.94 -22.35 32.66
C LYS A 480 -4.34 -23.75 32.51
N LYS A 481 -3.91 -24.15 31.30
CA LYS A 481 -3.23 -25.44 31.06
C LYS A 481 -1.93 -25.58 31.88
N LYS A 482 -1.15 -24.51 32.07
CA LYS A 482 0.08 -24.53 32.87
C LYS A 482 -0.17 -24.73 34.38
N LYS A 483 -1.29 -24.24 34.92
CA LYS A 483 -1.64 -24.42 36.34
C LYS A 483 -2.16 -25.82 36.69
N THR A 484 -2.69 -26.56 35.71
CA THR A 484 -3.20 -27.93 35.90
C THR A 484 -2.09 -28.99 35.85
N GLY A 485 -0.90 -28.65 35.32
CA GLY A 485 0.24 -29.58 35.17
C GLY A 485 1.19 -29.66 36.37
N ASP A 486 1.05 -28.79 37.39
CA ASP A 486 2.01 -28.67 38.49
C ASP A 486 1.66 -29.48 39.75
N THR A 487 0.68 -30.39 39.70
CA THR A 487 0.35 -31.30 40.81
C THR A 487 0.64 -32.76 40.46
N LYS A 488 1.91 -33.11 40.27
CA LYS A 488 2.39 -34.48 40.47
C LYS A 488 3.84 -34.46 40.95
N PRO A 489 4.16 -35.02 42.13
CA PRO A 489 5.50 -34.91 42.68
C PRO A 489 6.46 -35.81 41.89
N ARG A 490 7.63 -35.25 41.66
CA ARG A 490 8.82 -35.86 41.06
C ARG A 490 9.25 -37.09 41.85
N VAL A 491 9.08 -38.28 41.26
CA VAL A 491 9.86 -39.47 41.60
C VAL A 491 10.96 -39.60 40.55
N ALA A 492 12.20 -39.62 41.02
CA ALA A 492 13.36 -39.89 40.19
C ALA A 492 13.48 -41.41 40.02
N ASP A 493 13.63 -41.86 38.77
CA ASP A 493 14.33 -43.11 38.49
C ASP A 493 15.22 -42.91 37.27
N ASN A 494 16.46 -43.39 37.43
CA ASN A 494 17.48 -43.47 36.40
C ASN A 494 17.15 -44.64 35.47
N ALA A 495 17.15 -44.41 34.15
CA ALA A 495 17.46 -45.45 33.18
C ALA A 495 18.06 -44.79 31.93
N ALA A 496 19.26 -45.24 31.60
CA ALA A 496 19.90 -45.01 30.32
C ALA A 496 19.26 -45.94 29.27
N GLY A 497 19.16 -45.47 28.03
CA GLY A 497 18.90 -46.30 26.85
C GLY A 497 17.62 -45.93 26.10
N GLU A 498 17.76 -45.93 24.77
CA GLU A 498 16.69 -45.88 23.76
C GLU A 498 16.17 -44.50 23.33
N ALA A 499 17.05 -43.77 22.64
CA ALA A 499 16.65 -42.88 21.56
C ALA A 499 17.43 -43.27 20.29
N HIS A 500 16.99 -44.34 19.64
CA HIS A 500 17.33 -44.67 18.26
C HIS A 500 16.17 -45.48 17.68
N GLU A 501 15.20 -44.79 17.09
CA GLU A 501 14.45 -45.23 15.92
C GLU A 501 13.57 -44.06 15.47
N THR A 502 13.49 -43.83 14.15
CA THR A 502 12.94 -42.65 13.44
C THR A 502 13.91 -41.50 13.12
N ALA A 503 15.15 -41.83 12.76
CA ALA A 503 15.95 -41.01 11.87
C ALA A 503 16.67 -41.94 10.89
N ASN A 504 15.95 -42.40 9.85
CA ASN A 504 16.49 -42.95 8.60
C ASN A 504 15.35 -43.43 7.71
N SER A 505 14.69 -42.51 7.02
CA SER A 505 14.21 -42.77 5.68
C SER A 505 13.97 -41.42 5.01
N LEU A 506 14.39 -41.30 3.75
CA LEU A 506 14.26 -40.16 2.85
C LEU A 506 15.41 -39.12 2.90
N VAL A 507 16.59 -39.61 2.51
CA VAL A 507 17.45 -38.85 1.58
C VAL A 507 17.11 -39.35 0.19
N SER A 508 16.43 -38.54 -0.63
CA SER A 508 16.74 -38.33 -2.05
C SER A 508 15.92 -37.17 -2.61
N SER A 509 16.68 -36.24 -3.17
CA SER A 509 16.38 -35.24 -4.20
C SER A 509 14.94 -35.08 -4.68
N GLU A 510 14.33 -33.95 -4.33
CA GLU A 510 13.83 -32.97 -5.31
C GLU A 510 13.60 -31.64 -4.58
N SER A 511 14.46 -30.67 -4.87
CA SER A 511 14.31 -29.29 -4.41
C SER A 511 13.27 -28.60 -5.29
N GLN A 512 12.03 -28.48 -4.81
CA GLN A 512 11.06 -27.54 -5.36
C GLN A 512 10.86 -26.39 -4.37
N THR A 513 11.52 -25.29 -4.69
CA THR A 513 11.34 -23.97 -4.08
C THR A 513 9.97 -23.43 -4.49
N LEU A 514 8.96 -23.53 -3.62
CA LEU A 514 7.68 -22.85 -3.83
C LEU A 514 7.79 -21.39 -3.41
N THR A 515 7.88 -20.57 -4.45
CA THR A 515 7.75 -19.11 -4.51
C THR A 515 6.40 -18.61 -3.94
N PRO A 516 6.35 -17.41 -3.33
CA PRO A 516 5.11 -16.80 -2.88
C PRO A 516 4.24 -16.30 -4.05
N PRO A 517 2.88 -16.34 -3.94
CA PRO A 517 1.99 -15.72 -4.92
C PRO A 517 1.96 -14.19 -4.78
N ALA A 518 1.86 -13.54 -5.94
CA ALA A 518 2.01 -12.11 -6.16
C ALA A 518 0.88 -11.26 -5.54
N THR A 519 1.29 -10.13 -4.93
CA THR A 519 0.41 -9.04 -4.52
C THR A 519 0.14 -8.14 -5.74
N PRO A 520 -1.09 -7.64 -5.94
CA PRO A 520 -1.52 -7.02 -7.19
C PRO A 520 -0.82 -5.69 -7.48
N ALA A 521 -0.43 -5.54 -8.74
CA ALA A 521 0.14 -4.35 -9.32
C ALA A 521 -0.86 -3.18 -9.27
N SER A 522 -0.33 -2.03 -8.86
CA SER A 522 -0.98 -0.73 -8.98
C SER A 522 -1.32 -0.46 -10.45
N LYS A 523 -2.57 -0.10 -10.71
CA LYS A 523 -3.05 0.28 -12.04
C LYS A 523 -2.24 1.49 -12.53
N ALA A 524 -1.60 1.33 -13.69
CA ALA A 524 -0.95 2.40 -14.43
C ALA A 524 -1.96 3.53 -14.72
N GLN A 525 -1.56 4.75 -14.39
CA GLN A 525 -2.22 5.97 -14.85
C GLN A 525 -2.23 6.00 -16.38
N ALA A 526 -3.36 6.42 -16.95
CA ALA A 526 -3.49 6.76 -18.36
C ALA A 526 -2.37 7.75 -18.76
N LYS A 527 -1.53 7.35 -19.72
CA LYS A 527 -0.49 8.21 -20.32
C LYS A 527 -1.16 9.26 -21.21
N ALA A 528 -1.23 10.48 -20.70
CA ALA A 528 -1.14 11.67 -21.53
C ALA A 528 0.29 11.81 -22.09
N SER A 529 0.39 12.42 -23.28
CA SER A 529 1.56 12.71 -24.13
C SER A 529 2.96 12.41 -23.57
N ALA A 530 3.77 11.71 -24.38
CA ALA A 530 5.17 11.37 -24.10
C ALA A 530 5.95 12.51 -23.40
N PRO A 531 6.42 12.33 -22.16
CA PRO A 531 7.28 13.32 -21.54
C PRO A 531 8.64 13.27 -22.25
N LYS A 532 9.12 14.45 -22.67
CA LYS A 532 10.50 14.67 -23.14
C LYS A 532 11.44 13.91 -22.21
N THR A 533 12.19 12.96 -22.74
CA THR A 533 12.96 12.03 -21.89
C THR A 533 14.18 12.75 -21.33
N GLY A 534 14.39 12.64 -20.01
CA GLY A 534 15.60 13.13 -19.34
C GLY A 534 16.79 12.21 -19.63
N LEU A 535 18.00 12.68 -19.27
CA LEU A 535 19.31 12.01 -19.43
C LEU A 535 19.32 10.86 -20.45
N ASN A 536 19.52 11.20 -21.72
CA ASN A 536 19.78 10.25 -22.82
C ASN A 536 18.68 9.20 -23.08
N GLY A 537 17.41 9.49 -22.80
CA GLY A 537 16.31 8.58 -23.18
C GLY A 537 16.04 7.44 -22.19
N LEU A 538 16.80 7.38 -21.09
CA LEU A 538 16.83 6.25 -20.15
C LEU A 538 16.00 6.47 -18.89
N LEU A 539 15.79 7.73 -18.50
CA LEU A 539 15.11 8.08 -17.27
C LEU A 539 13.88 8.93 -17.58
N PRO A 540 12.81 8.80 -16.77
CA PRO A 540 11.82 9.86 -16.68
C PRO A 540 12.51 11.20 -16.41
N ASN A 541 11.83 12.30 -16.73
CA ASN A 541 12.38 13.64 -16.51
C ASN A 541 13.00 13.77 -15.11
N ASN A 542 14.16 14.42 -15.01
CA ASN A 542 14.87 14.59 -13.73
C ASN A 542 13.95 15.17 -12.64
N ARG A 543 13.00 16.04 -13.03
CA ARG A 543 11.96 16.57 -12.13
C ARG A 543 11.01 15.48 -11.61
N VAL A 544 10.52 14.61 -12.48
CA VAL A 544 9.67 13.47 -12.09
C VAL A 544 10.42 12.58 -11.11
N VAL A 545 11.68 12.22 -11.42
CA VAL A 545 12.49 11.38 -10.54
C VAL A 545 12.71 12.02 -9.16
N VAL A 546 13.04 13.31 -9.11
CA VAL A 546 13.24 14.04 -7.85
C VAL A 546 11.95 14.17 -7.05
N HIS A 547 10.83 14.46 -7.72
CA HIS A 547 9.50 14.57 -7.11
C HIS A 547 9.04 13.23 -6.54
N GLU A 548 9.12 12.16 -7.33
CA GLU A 548 8.77 10.80 -6.92
C GLU A 548 9.65 10.31 -5.77
N LEU A 549 10.96 10.60 -5.78
CA LEU A 549 11.85 10.27 -4.66
C LEU A 549 11.53 11.05 -3.38
N ALA A 550 11.02 12.28 -3.49
CA ALA A 550 10.61 13.08 -2.34
C ALA A 550 9.34 12.53 -1.68
N ILE A 551 8.41 12.00 -2.47
CA ILE A 551 7.18 11.36 -1.99
C ILE A 551 7.49 9.93 -1.50
N ASN A 552 8.10 9.14 -2.38
CA ASN A 552 8.42 7.73 -2.21
C ASN A 552 9.93 7.54 -2.18
N LYS A 553 10.51 7.47 -0.98
CA LYS A 553 11.97 7.33 -0.78
C LYS A 553 12.59 6.05 -1.39
N GLU A 554 11.75 5.06 -1.69
CA GLU A 554 12.14 3.78 -2.29
C GLU A 554 11.76 3.68 -3.78
N TYR A 555 11.42 4.82 -4.42
CA TYR A 555 11.01 4.87 -5.82
C TYR A 555 12.03 4.17 -6.74
N GLN A 556 11.53 3.25 -7.55
CA GLN A 556 12.26 2.45 -8.52
C GLN A 556 11.41 2.38 -9.80
N LEU A 557 12.09 2.30 -10.95
CA LEU A 557 11.44 2.03 -12.22
C LEU A 557 10.94 0.60 -12.24
N SER A 558 9.70 0.40 -12.68
CA SER A 558 9.17 -0.93 -12.96
C SER A 558 9.93 -1.55 -14.14
N PRO A 559 10.55 -2.74 -13.97
CA PRO A 559 11.27 -3.41 -15.05
C PRO A 559 10.38 -3.71 -16.26
N ASP A 560 9.11 -4.04 -16.02
CA ASP A 560 8.17 -4.40 -17.07
C ASP A 560 7.72 -3.17 -17.87
N GLU A 561 7.37 -2.07 -17.20
CA GLU A 561 7.00 -0.82 -17.88
C GLU A 561 8.19 -0.21 -18.64
N TYR A 562 9.40 -0.36 -18.11
CA TYR A 562 10.61 0.09 -18.79
C TYR A 562 10.85 -0.72 -20.07
N ARG A 563 10.74 -2.04 -19.97
CA ARG A 563 10.92 -2.95 -21.10
C ARG A 563 9.89 -2.70 -22.20
N GLU A 564 8.63 -2.52 -21.83
CA GLU A 564 7.54 -2.21 -22.77
C GLU A 564 7.79 -0.90 -23.52
N GLN A 565 8.16 0.17 -22.81
CA GLN A 565 8.50 1.45 -23.44
C GLN A 565 9.67 1.36 -24.41
N GLN A 566 10.68 0.55 -24.09
CA GLN A 566 11.82 0.33 -24.98
C GLN A 566 11.45 -0.56 -26.17
N ALA A 567 10.56 -1.54 -25.95
CA ALA A 567 10.02 -2.40 -27.00
C ALA A 567 9.18 -1.60 -27.99
N GLU A 568 8.28 -0.72 -27.54
CA GLU A 568 7.49 0.19 -28.39
C GLU A 568 8.39 1.06 -29.28
N ARG A 569 9.48 1.59 -28.72
CA ARG A 569 10.46 2.40 -29.49
C ARG A 569 11.23 1.58 -30.52
N ALA A 570 11.52 0.32 -30.23
CA ALA A 570 12.24 -0.59 -31.12
C ALA A 570 11.32 -1.33 -32.12
N GLN A 571 10.01 -1.34 -31.88
CA GLN A 571 9.00 -2.02 -32.69
C GLN A 571 9.05 -1.67 -34.19
N PRO A 572 9.11 -0.38 -34.61
CA PRO A 572 9.16 -0.07 -36.04
C PRO A 572 10.41 -0.64 -36.72
N LEU A 573 11.53 -0.69 -36.01
CA LEU A 573 12.78 -1.26 -36.51
C LEU A 573 12.64 -2.78 -36.72
N TYR A 574 12.05 -3.50 -35.77
CA TYR A 574 11.82 -4.94 -35.91
C TYR A 574 10.78 -5.26 -36.98
N MET A 575 9.71 -4.47 -37.11
CA MET A 575 8.72 -4.64 -38.19
C MET A 575 9.38 -4.46 -39.56
N GLN A 576 10.22 -3.43 -39.72
CA GLN A 576 10.96 -3.20 -40.97
C GLN A 576 11.94 -4.36 -41.25
N MET A 577 12.63 -4.86 -40.23
CA MET A 577 13.53 -6.00 -40.37
C MET A 577 12.79 -7.28 -40.79
N ARG A 578 11.60 -7.54 -40.24
CA ARG A 578 10.76 -8.69 -40.64
C ARG A 578 10.29 -8.55 -42.09
N ALA A 579 9.85 -7.37 -42.51
CA ALA A 579 9.40 -7.11 -43.88
C ALA A 579 10.52 -7.31 -44.93
N VAL A 580 11.77 -6.94 -44.59
CA VAL A 580 12.93 -7.09 -45.49
C VAL A 580 13.47 -8.52 -45.50
N MET A 581 13.27 -9.28 -44.42
CA MET A 581 13.75 -10.66 -44.32
C MET A 581 13.00 -11.62 -45.27
N ASP A 582 11.75 -11.31 -45.61
CA ASP A 582 10.95 -12.05 -46.60
C ASP A 582 11.46 -11.88 -48.05
N ASP A 583 12.24 -10.83 -48.34
CA ASP A 583 12.75 -10.50 -49.69
C ASP A 583 14.12 -11.15 -50.03
N SER A 584 14.69 -11.97 -49.14
CA SER A 584 15.95 -12.71 -49.36
C SER A 584 17.22 -11.87 -49.67
N ASP A 585 17.21 -10.56 -49.41
CA ASP A 585 18.39 -9.70 -49.51
C ASP A 585 19.25 -9.74 -48.22
N ASN A 586 20.27 -10.60 -48.25
CA ASN A 586 21.23 -10.75 -47.14
C ASN A 586 21.97 -9.45 -46.79
N ALA A 587 22.17 -8.53 -47.74
CA ALA A 587 22.89 -7.28 -47.48
C ALA A 587 22.03 -6.28 -46.69
N ALA A 588 20.72 -6.24 -46.97
CA ALA A 588 19.78 -5.42 -46.21
C ALA A 588 19.61 -5.95 -44.78
N ASN A 589 19.46 -7.28 -44.62
CA ASN A 589 19.37 -7.94 -43.32
C ASN A 589 20.60 -7.67 -42.43
N PHE A 590 21.80 -7.71 -43.02
CA PHE A 590 23.03 -7.40 -42.30
C PHE A 590 23.10 -5.93 -41.85
N LYS A 591 22.65 -4.97 -42.68
CA LYS A 591 22.61 -3.55 -42.29
C LYS A 591 21.73 -3.31 -41.06
N PHE A 592 20.53 -3.90 -41.02
CA PHE A 592 19.66 -3.78 -39.84
C PHE A 592 20.29 -4.44 -38.62
N PHE A 593 20.87 -5.62 -38.78
CA PHE A 593 21.59 -6.29 -37.71
C PHE A 593 22.75 -5.44 -37.18
N ALA A 594 23.54 -4.81 -38.05
CA ALA A 594 24.65 -3.94 -37.65
C ALA A 594 24.19 -2.73 -36.83
N ILE A 595 23.05 -2.12 -37.20
CA ILE A 595 22.44 -1.02 -36.43
C ILE A 595 22.03 -1.51 -35.03
N VAL A 596 21.38 -2.67 -34.94
CA VAL A 596 20.97 -3.21 -33.63
C VAL A 596 22.16 -3.65 -32.79
N ALA A 597 23.18 -4.25 -33.40
CA ALA A 597 24.42 -4.63 -32.74
C ALA A 597 25.16 -3.40 -32.19
N SER A 598 25.18 -2.28 -32.92
CA SER A 598 25.72 -1.01 -32.42
C SER A 598 24.92 -0.48 -31.23
N ASN A 599 23.59 -0.62 -31.24
CA ASN A 599 22.75 -0.22 -30.12
C ASN A 599 23.03 -1.10 -28.88
N ILE A 600 23.12 -2.41 -29.06
CA ILE A 600 23.49 -3.38 -28.02
C ILE A 600 24.87 -3.03 -27.43
N LYS A 601 25.86 -2.72 -28.28
CA LYS A 601 27.19 -2.24 -27.85
C LYS A 601 27.07 -1.04 -26.93
N ASP A 602 26.35 -0.01 -27.36
CA ASP A 602 26.19 1.23 -26.61
C ASP A 602 25.49 0.98 -25.26
N LYS A 603 24.44 0.15 -25.25
CA LYS A 603 23.72 -0.23 -24.04
C LYS A 603 24.62 -0.98 -23.05
N LEU A 604 25.36 -1.98 -23.51
CA LEU A 604 26.26 -2.77 -22.65
C LEU A 604 27.43 -1.93 -22.14
N GLN A 605 27.98 -1.05 -22.97
CA GLN A 605 29.05 -0.14 -22.55
C GLN A 605 28.59 0.88 -21.51
N ARG A 606 27.32 1.31 -21.53
CA ARG A 606 26.74 2.22 -20.52
C ARG A 606 26.66 1.61 -19.12
N LEU A 607 26.59 0.28 -19.00
CA LEU A 607 26.64 -0.42 -17.71
C LEU A 607 28.04 -0.32 -17.06
N LEU A 608 29.05 0.03 -17.85
CA LEU A 608 30.45 0.00 -17.44
C LEU A 608 31.06 1.40 -17.45
N LYS A 609 32.11 1.57 -16.64
CA LYS A 609 32.91 2.80 -16.66
C LYS A 609 33.89 2.74 -17.83
N PRO A 610 34.03 3.84 -18.61
CA PRO A 610 35.06 3.94 -19.64
C PRO A 610 36.45 3.63 -19.06
N GLY A 611 37.22 2.79 -19.74
CA GLY A 611 38.55 2.35 -19.31
C GLY A 611 38.59 1.02 -18.53
N ASN A 612 37.46 0.37 -18.28
CA ASN A 612 37.46 -1.02 -17.79
C ASN A 612 37.88 -1.97 -18.93
N SER A 613 38.68 -3.00 -18.62
CA SER A 613 39.00 -4.09 -19.55
C SER A 613 37.76 -4.69 -20.23
N MET A 614 36.66 -4.87 -19.48
CA MET A 614 35.39 -5.35 -20.03
C MET A 614 34.72 -4.33 -20.96
N TYR A 615 34.87 -3.03 -20.72
CA TYR A 615 34.32 -1.99 -21.61
C TYR A 615 34.99 -2.03 -22.99
N ASN A 616 36.32 -2.21 -23.00
CA ASN A 616 37.11 -2.34 -24.22
C ASN A 616 36.79 -3.67 -24.94
N LEU A 617 36.71 -4.79 -24.19
CA LEU A 617 36.34 -6.09 -24.74
C LEU A 617 34.98 -6.07 -25.45
N ILE A 618 33.97 -5.44 -24.84
CA ILE A 618 32.65 -5.25 -25.47
C ILE A 618 32.77 -4.38 -26.72
N GLY A 619 33.60 -3.33 -26.65
CA GLY A 619 33.89 -2.46 -27.77
C GLY A 619 34.48 -3.18 -28.98
N GLU A 620 35.38 -4.12 -28.74
CA GLU A 620 36.08 -4.95 -29.74
C GLU A 620 35.19 -6.08 -30.29
N ILE A 621 34.44 -6.78 -29.43
CA ILE A 621 33.54 -7.87 -29.85
C ILE A 621 32.38 -7.34 -30.70
N LEU A 622 31.84 -6.17 -30.34
CA LEU A 622 30.69 -5.54 -30.99
C LEU A 622 31.11 -4.35 -31.85
N ASP A 623 32.23 -4.45 -32.56
CA ASP A 623 32.70 -3.39 -33.45
C ASP A 623 31.94 -3.42 -34.81
N PRO A 624 31.11 -2.41 -35.12
CA PRO A 624 30.34 -2.39 -36.37
C PRO A 624 31.25 -2.41 -37.61
N ASP A 625 32.39 -1.71 -37.57
CA ASP A 625 33.33 -1.64 -38.70
C ASP A 625 33.97 -3.01 -38.96
N MET A 626 34.28 -3.76 -37.90
CA MET A 626 34.81 -5.12 -38.01
C MET A 626 33.73 -6.08 -38.54
N ALA A 627 32.50 -5.97 -38.05
CA ALA A 627 31.39 -6.78 -38.51
C ALA A 627 31.11 -6.56 -40.00
N GLU A 628 31.10 -5.30 -40.45
CA GLU A 628 30.92 -4.93 -41.87
C GLU A 628 32.00 -5.54 -42.76
N ARG A 629 33.28 -5.46 -42.33
CA ARG A 629 34.40 -6.08 -43.07
C ARG A 629 34.28 -7.60 -43.13
N GLN A 630 33.90 -8.26 -42.03
CA GLN A 630 33.69 -9.70 -41.99
C GLN A 630 32.54 -10.14 -42.89
N PHE A 631 31.48 -9.33 -42.97
CA PHE A 631 30.34 -9.59 -43.85
C PHE A 631 30.70 -9.43 -45.32
N ALA A 632 31.43 -8.37 -45.69
CA ALA A 632 31.91 -8.16 -47.05
C ALA A 632 32.81 -9.30 -47.56
N LEU A 633 33.54 -9.96 -46.66
CA LEU A 633 34.37 -11.13 -46.94
C LEU A 633 33.62 -12.46 -46.84
N GLY A 634 32.33 -12.45 -46.47
CA GLY A 634 31.50 -13.65 -46.31
C GLY A 634 31.84 -14.53 -45.09
N ASN A 635 32.60 -14.01 -44.12
CA ASN A 635 33.03 -14.75 -42.92
C ASN A 635 32.25 -14.35 -41.65
N PHE A 636 31.27 -13.47 -41.76
CA PHE A 636 30.42 -13.07 -40.64
C PHE A 636 29.45 -14.20 -40.26
N SER A 637 29.30 -14.48 -38.97
CA SER A 637 28.41 -15.52 -38.46
C SER A 637 27.58 -15.00 -37.29
N TYR A 638 26.25 -15.01 -37.47
CA TYR A 638 25.29 -14.66 -36.41
C TYR A 638 25.41 -15.58 -35.19
N GLU A 639 25.71 -16.87 -35.38
CA GLU A 639 25.91 -17.82 -34.28
C GLU A 639 27.11 -17.45 -33.40
N ARG A 640 28.21 -16.99 -34.01
CA ARG A 640 29.38 -16.53 -33.24
C ARG A 640 29.05 -15.30 -32.41
N PHE A 641 28.22 -14.39 -32.93
CA PHE A 641 27.74 -13.24 -32.20
C PHE A 641 26.90 -13.65 -30.98
N PHE A 642 25.89 -14.51 -31.16
CA PHE A 642 25.05 -14.95 -30.04
C PHE A 642 25.83 -15.77 -29.01
N THR A 643 26.78 -16.59 -29.44
CA THR A 643 27.69 -17.32 -28.55
C THR A 643 28.56 -16.35 -27.72
N ALA A 644 29.07 -15.28 -28.35
CA ALA A 644 29.82 -14.25 -27.65
C ALA A 644 28.94 -13.53 -26.61
N MET A 645 27.71 -13.17 -26.96
CA MET A 645 26.74 -12.55 -26.04
C MET A 645 26.36 -13.48 -24.88
N ALA A 646 26.13 -14.77 -25.14
CA ALA A 646 25.86 -15.77 -24.12
C ALA A 646 27.02 -15.91 -23.11
N SER A 647 28.27 -15.75 -23.56
CA SER A 647 29.43 -15.76 -22.66
C SER A 647 29.63 -14.46 -21.85
N LEU A 648 29.02 -13.36 -22.32
CA LEU A 648 29.21 -12.01 -21.80
C LEU A 648 28.11 -11.63 -20.79
N LEU A 649 26.84 -11.91 -21.10
CA LEU A 649 25.70 -11.52 -20.26
C LEU A 649 25.80 -12.01 -18.81
N PRO A 650 26.20 -13.27 -18.50
CA PRO A 650 26.33 -13.73 -17.12
C PRO A 650 27.39 -12.96 -16.31
N LYS A 651 28.40 -12.36 -16.98
CA LYS A 651 29.47 -11.59 -16.31
C LYS A 651 29.05 -10.16 -16.00
N LEU A 652 27.99 -9.67 -16.64
CA LEU A 652 27.50 -8.29 -16.52
C LEU A 652 26.20 -8.20 -15.72
N CYS A 653 25.45 -9.29 -15.62
CA CYS A 653 24.16 -9.32 -14.94
C CYS A 653 24.32 -9.31 -13.41
N ALA A 654 23.26 -8.86 -12.73
CA ALA A 654 23.20 -8.93 -11.27
C ALA A 654 22.91 -10.37 -10.81
N PRO A 655 23.45 -10.84 -9.67
CA PRO A 655 23.33 -12.24 -9.24
C PRO A 655 21.88 -12.74 -9.09
N PHE A 656 20.92 -11.85 -8.82
CA PHE A 656 19.51 -12.25 -8.66
C PHE A 656 18.82 -12.59 -9.98
N ARG A 657 19.42 -12.24 -11.13
CA ARG A 657 18.92 -12.57 -12.47
C ARG A 657 19.66 -13.74 -13.13
N ASP A 658 20.57 -14.42 -12.43
CA ASP A 658 21.37 -15.50 -13.01
C ASP A 658 20.51 -16.60 -13.64
N GLU A 659 19.35 -16.92 -13.06
CA GLU A 659 18.40 -17.89 -13.64
C GLU A 659 17.72 -17.37 -14.92
N GLU A 660 17.36 -16.08 -14.97
CA GLU A 660 16.79 -15.47 -16.18
C GLU A 660 17.80 -15.39 -17.32
N VAL A 661 19.08 -15.13 -17.01
CA VAL A 661 20.17 -15.15 -18.01
C VAL A 661 20.35 -16.56 -18.56
N LYS A 662 20.32 -17.59 -17.70
CA LYS A 662 20.44 -18.99 -18.14
C LYS A 662 19.29 -19.37 -19.06
N ASP A 663 18.05 -19.01 -18.70
CA ASP A 663 16.86 -19.23 -19.53
C ASP A 663 16.98 -18.54 -20.89
N LEU A 664 17.39 -17.26 -20.92
CA LEU A 664 17.63 -16.53 -22.18
C LEU A 664 18.64 -17.26 -23.07
N ILE A 665 19.77 -17.70 -22.51
CA ILE A 665 20.83 -18.37 -23.27
C ILE A 665 20.36 -19.72 -23.81
N GLN A 666 19.70 -20.53 -22.99
CA GLN A 666 19.32 -21.90 -23.34
C GLN A 666 18.08 -21.96 -24.25
N ASN A 667 17.07 -21.13 -24.00
CA ASN A 667 15.77 -21.26 -24.64
C ASN A 667 15.50 -20.22 -25.72
N LYS A 668 16.10 -19.02 -25.64
CA LYS A 668 15.79 -17.90 -26.56
C LYS A 668 16.92 -17.54 -27.51
N LEU A 669 18.17 -17.76 -27.12
CA LEU A 669 19.34 -17.47 -27.95
C LEU A 669 19.89 -18.70 -28.66
N ALA A 670 19.54 -19.92 -28.23
CA ALA A 670 19.99 -21.15 -28.87
C ALA A 670 19.23 -21.43 -30.19
N ASP A 671 17.90 -21.34 -30.15
CA ASP A 671 17.03 -21.73 -31.26
C ASP A 671 16.08 -20.60 -31.66
N GLY A 672 15.77 -20.47 -32.95
CA GLY A 672 14.76 -19.53 -33.47
C GLY A 672 15.24 -18.63 -34.61
N ASN A 673 14.33 -17.78 -35.09
CA ASN A 673 14.64 -16.78 -36.12
C ASN A 673 15.64 -15.74 -35.57
N ILE A 674 16.58 -15.29 -36.40
CA ILE A 674 17.58 -14.27 -36.05
C ILE A 674 16.90 -13.03 -35.45
N ILE A 675 15.77 -12.61 -36.01
CA ILE A 675 15.02 -11.43 -35.52
C ILE A 675 14.54 -11.65 -34.09
N ASP A 676 13.93 -12.81 -33.81
CA ASP A 676 13.40 -13.14 -32.48
C ASP A 676 14.53 -13.23 -31.45
N ARG A 677 15.68 -13.79 -31.85
CA ARG A 677 16.89 -13.87 -31.00
C ARG A 677 17.45 -12.48 -30.69
N VAL A 678 17.52 -11.59 -31.67
CA VAL A 678 17.97 -10.20 -31.48
C VAL A 678 16.99 -9.42 -30.59
N GLU A 679 15.68 -9.60 -30.80
CA GLU A 679 14.63 -8.96 -30.02
C GLU A 679 14.69 -9.41 -28.54
N ALA A 680 14.82 -10.73 -28.31
CA ALA A 680 14.99 -11.30 -26.98
C ALA A 680 16.27 -10.79 -26.29
N LEU A 681 17.39 -10.75 -27.01
CA LEU A 681 18.66 -10.23 -26.51
C LEU A 681 18.54 -8.75 -26.10
N ASN A 682 18.00 -7.91 -26.97
CA ASN A 682 17.88 -6.47 -26.73
C ASN A 682 16.93 -6.19 -25.56
N GLY A 683 15.80 -6.89 -25.49
CA GLY A 683 14.85 -6.78 -24.38
C GLY A 683 15.45 -7.19 -23.03
N PHE A 684 16.32 -8.20 -23.01
CA PHE A 684 17.04 -8.58 -21.78
C PHE A 684 18.09 -7.54 -21.37
N ILE A 685 18.80 -6.95 -22.33
CA ILE A 685 19.74 -5.86 -22.06
C ILE A 685 19.01 -4.63 -21.50
N ASP A 686 17.78 -4.34 -21.96
CA ASP A 686 16.95 -3.28 -21.39
C ASP A 686 16.58 -3.54 -19.92
N LEU A 687 16.32 -4.79 -19.53
CA LEU A 687 16.14 -5.16 -18.13
C LEU A 687 17.40 -4.90 -17.30
N MET A 688 18.57 -5.32 -17.81
CA MET A 688 19.84 -5.06 -17.13
C MET A 688 20.11 -3.57 -16.97
N LEU A 689 19.74 -2.76 -17.96
CA LEU A 689 19.83 -1.30 -17.86
C LEU A 689 18.89 -0.75 -16.79
N CYS A 690 17.66 -1.24 -16.70
CA CYS A 690 16.72 -0.84 -15.66
C CYS A 690 17.26 -1.13 -14.25
N ASP A 691 17.84 -2.31 -14.04
CA ASP A 691 18.46 -2.67 -12.75
C ASP A 691 19.62 -1.73 -12.41
N TYR A 692 20.46 -1.44 -13.39
CA TYR A 692 21.58 -0.53 -13.23
C TYR A 692 21.12 0.90 -12.90
N ILE A 693 20.06 1.38 -13.57
CA ILE A 693 19.45 2.68 -13.30
C ILE A 693 18.87 2.72 -11.88
N ASN A 694 18.12 1.69 -11.47
CA ASN A 694 17.57 1.58 -10.12
C ASN A 694 18.68 1.54 -9.05
N TYR A 695 19.79 0.85 -9.33
CA TYR A 695 20.98 0.88 -8.47
C TYR A 695 21.59 2.29 -8.36
N LEU A 696 21.78 3.00 -9.48
CA LEU A 696 22.30 4.36 -9.48
C LEU A 696 21.37 5.34 -8.76
N MET A 697 20.06 5.21 -8.98
CA MET A 697 19.05 6.01 -8.29
C MET A 697 19.11 5.80 -6.78
N LYS A 698 19.25 4.56 -6.32
CA LYS A 698 19.37 4.23 -4.90
C LYS A 698 20.61 4.87 -4.25
N ILE A 699 21.72 4.97 -4.99
CA ILE A 699 22.93 5.65 -4.50
C ILE A 699 22.74 7.17 -4.45
N ALA A 700 22.07 7.75 -5.46
CA ALA A 700 21.87 9.19 -5.56
C ALA A 700 20.71 9.71 -4.68
N ALA A 701 19.77 8.86 -4.30
CA ALA A 701 18.54 9.22 -3.60
C ALA A 701 18.75 10.12 -2.37
N PRO A 702 19.74 9.89 -1.47
CA PRO A 702 19.93 10.76 -0.31
C PRO A 702 20.20 12.23 -0.69
N GLN A 703 21.04 12.46 -1.71
CA GLN A 703 21.39 13.80 -2.18
C GLN A 703 20.26 14.45 -2.98
N LEU A 704 19.52 13.64 -3.75
CA LEU A 704 18.36 14.12 -4.51
C LEU A 704 17.20 14.52 -3.60
N ILE A 705 16.95 13.77 -2.52
CA ILE A 705 15.90 14.08 -1.54
C ILE A 705 16.22 15.36 -0.76
N GLU A 706 17.48 15.57 -0.37
CA GLU A 706 17.91 16.78 0.34
C GLU A 706 17.71 18.04 -0.51
N SER A 707 17.96 17.94 -1.82
CA SER A 707 17.80 19.05 -2.78
C SER A 707 16.44 19.09 -3.48
N ALA A 708 15.49 18.22 -3.12
CA ALA A 708 14.21 18.09 -3.84
C ALA A 708 13.33 19.33 -3.74
N ALA A 709 13.10 19.83 -2.53
CA ALA A 709 12.26 21.01 -2.30
C ALA A 709 12.77 22.28 -3.01
N PRO A 710 14.06 22.67 -2.91
CA PRO A 710 14.56 23.85 -3.63
C PRO A 710 14.58 23.63 -5.15
N TYR A 711 14.83 22.40 -5.62
CA TYR A 711 14.79 22.07 -7.04
C TYR A 711 13.38 22.20 -7.62
N GLU A 712 12.36 21.69 -6.92
CA GLU A 712 10.96 21.77 -7.36
C GLU A 712 10.45 23.22 -7.33
N ALA A 713 10.79 23.98 -6.28
CA ALA A 713 10.45 25.40 -6.20
C ALA A 713 11.04 26.22 -7.36
N LYS A 714 12.31 25.95 -7.72
CA LYS A 714 12.96 26.60 -8.87
C LYS A 714 12.29 26.22 -10.20
N ARG A 715 11.98 24.93 -10.41
CA ARG A 715 11.28 24.49 -11.62
C ARG A 715 9.87 25.05 -11.72
N PHE A 716 9.15 25.11 -10.61
CA PHE A 716 7.84 25.74 -10.56
C PHE A 716 7.91 27.22 -10.92
N ALA A 717 8.87 27.97 -10.38
CA ALA A 717 9.07 29.37 -10.73
C ALA A 717 9.38 29.56 -12.23
N GLU A 718 10.27 28.73 -12.80
CA GLU A 718 10.57 28.74 -14.24
C GLU A 718 9.33 28.44 -15.11
N ASP A 719 8.45 27.54 -14.68
CA ASP A 719 7.24 27.18 -15.42
C ASP A 719 6.17 28.28 -15.33
N VAL A 720 6.07 28.97 -14.18
CA VAL A 720 5.22 30.15 -14.00
C VAL A 720 5.71 31.29 -14.90
N GLU A 721 7.02 31.55 -14.93
CA GLU A 721 7.63 32.58 -15.79
C GLU A 721 7.43 32.28 -17.29
N LYS A 722 7.47 31.00 -17.68
CA LYS A 722 7.22 30.56 -19.06
C LYS A 722 5.74 30.49 -19.43
N GLY A 723 4.82 30.81 -18.52
CA GLY A 723 3.38 30.73 -18.75
C GLY A 723 2.86 29.31 -18.99
N GLN A 724 3.63 28.29 -18.59
CA GLN A 724 3.25 26.87 -18.75
C GLN A 724 2.23 26.43 -17.68
N LEU A 725 2.01 27.26 -16.67
CA LEU A 725 1.06 27.03 -15.57
C LEU A 725 -0.13 28.02 -15.64
N GLY A 726 -0.82 28.06 -16.79
CA GLY A 726 -2.05 28.81 -16.99
C GLY A 726 -3.23 27.89 -17.35
N LEU A 727 -4.47 28.39 -17.19
CA LEU A 727 -5.72 27.71 -17.60
C LEU A 727 -5.65 27.16 -19.03
N ALA A 728 -5.03 27.91 -19.95
CA ALA A 728 -4.84 27.50 -21.34
C ALA A 728 -3.93 26.26 -21.51
N ALA A 729 -2.95 26.04 -20.62
CA ALA A 729 -2.10 24.85 -20.67
C ALA A 729 -2.82 23.60 -20.13
N ALA A 730 -3.71 23.78 -19.14
CA ALA A 730 -4.60 22.73 -18.66
C ALA A 730 -5.65 22.34 -19.72
N GLU A 731 -6.24 23.33 -20.41
CA GLU A 731 -7.14 23.11 -21.55
C GLU A 731 -6.45 22.42 -22.74
N GLN A 732 -5.17 22.71 -23.00
CA GLN A 732 -4.38 22.03 -24.05
C GLN A 732 -4.03 20.56 -23.71
N LEU A 733 -3.85 20.24 -22.42
CA LEU A 733 -3.67 18.86 -21.95
C LEU A 733 -4.98 18.05 -22.02
N GLU A 734 -6.11 18.69 -21.79
CA GLU A 734 -7.43 18.10 -22.00
C GLU A 734 -7.75 17.93 -23.49
N SER A 735 -7.44 18.91 -24.35
CA SER A 735 -7.71 18.81 -25.80
C SER A 735 -6.81 17.78 -26.50
N SER A 736 -5.52 17.69 -26.14
CA SER A 736 -4.62 16.66 -26.68
C SER A 736 -4.96 15.24 -26.21
N SER A 737 -5.67 15.09 -25.09
CA SER A 737 -6.23 13.79 -24.66
C SER A 737 -7.47 13.39 -25.45
N ILE A 738 -8.15 14.33 -26.10
CA ILE A 738 -9.35 14.07 -26.93
C ILE A 738 -8.96 13.72 -28.37
N GLU A 739 -7.85 14.24 -28.90
CA GLU A 739 -7.40 13.95 -30.27
C GLU A 739 -6.63 12.62 -30.43
N GLY A 740 -6.22 11.96 -29.34
CA GLY A 740 -5.58 10.63 -29.36
C GLY A 740 -6.53 9.44 -29.49
N HIS A 741 -7.85 9.70 -29.55
CA HIS A 741 -8.90 8.69 -29.76
C HIS A 741 -9.69 8.97 -31.04
N GLY A 742 -8.97 9.15 -32.14
CA GLY A 742 -9.49 9.10 -33.52
C GLY A 742 -9.05 7.83 -34.21
#